data_AF-A0A944GCW6-F1
#
_entry.id   AF-A0A944GCW6-F1
#
_cell.length_a   1.000
_cell.length_b   1.000
_cell.length_c   1.000
_cell.angle_alpha   90.00
_cell.angle_beta   90.00
_cell.angle_gamma   90.00
#
_symmetry.space_group_name_H-M   'P 1'
#
loop_
_entity.id
_entity.type
_entity.pdbx_description
1 polymer ?
#
loop_
_entity_poly.entity_id
_entity_poly.type
_entity_poly.pdbx_seq_one_letter_code
_entity_poly.pdbx_strand_id
1 'polypeptide(L)'
;VIILTVDPKDLPPTVLANFENKDKSINLPLATQLVGAIHGLSKQLVGDGGRTLAEDPKPCTRAILFASKIGNIEDPGSSVNIEAMFPEVSNIYLKSKSYEERRKFVSIECKHVDGTMNTSERNHILAWLSEDNTNQNDTNVCKVLTNVRCLSEGVDVPALDAVVFMAPKKSQIDIVQSVGRVMRNFRRGEDGGKKYGYIVLPVALSPGEDICEALEKNDRFKEVWSVLCALRAHDENFNAQVNAIRLNMADTARYSSPDDNSATDSSKFIVGTTGNQCQTNEDTGDVLQTNKEQETKIRIARQLELFTPDQGKIFAKLVDKVGTRNYWEGWASDVGRVARDIIAHMNDIIERYPDVQSAFDRYLAGLQKNINTSIDREQAAEMLGQHIIVGPIFDALFADYHFNDNNAVSKTLARMVKKLQDRGLGKDTTILNSFYASIRNQIGDITSPAARQQLIKELYNRFFAVAFPKTVQRLGIVYTPIECVDFIIHSVESLMNREFGRSLSDENVHILDPFVGTGTFITRLLQSGIIKDKDLKRKYLKELHCNEIVLLAYYVADVNIETVFHSLHPSDKYINFDNICLTDTFELNERGQRSIDDLFKENTEQIERQCKAPIQVIIGNPPYSVGQKSGNDNNQNLKYPNLDARIAETYVAGSKATLKNSLYDSYIRAFRWATDRIDDAHGGIIGFITNGGWLEGNAAAGMRRALANEFDCIYVLDLRGDQRTQGEMSRKEGGKIFGSGSRAKVCMTFLVKRPHPQPLSINGEGSFVEGEVSPCAAISKAKYAATPSTSPHSPASLAAGTPSTLSKKERGKGDADSLRSSENKPNLEFLIVKSNPVNAAKAELAKKFRKEPTPYEDIAWQLLRNRKICNTKWRRQQLIGGYIADFYCPELALILEIDGAVHNTPEAIAYDECRTYFFNSKNINVIRVKNDDCNAEWLTSIIQQYKSAYLNTPLSSPIGTDTFSPSPVGCGGDVSLSAYRGGEVKNCRIYYTSVA
;
A
#
# COMPACT_ATOMS: atom_id res chain seq x y z
N VAL A 1 -8.38 -28.23 -0.07
CA VAL A 1 -7.04 -28.85 0.02
C VAL A 1 -6.58 -28.80 1.47
N ILE A 2 -6.05 -29.91 1.99
CA ILE A 2 -5.56 -30.03 3.38
C ILE A 2 -4.04 -30.11 3.35
N ILE A 3 -3.37 -29.10 3.90
CA ILE A 3 -1.90 -29.09 4.10
C ILE A 3 -1.65 -29.32 5.58
N LEU A 4 -0.95 -30.41 5.91
CA LEU A 4 -0.69 -30.81 7.29
C LEU A 4 0.79 -30.76 7.58
N THR A 5 1.21 -29.82 8.42
CA THR A 5 2.59 -29.76 8.92
C THR A 5 2.68 -30.51 10.24
N VAL A 6 3.52 -31.53 10.28
CA VAL A 6 3.68 -32.42 11.43
C VAL A 6 5.10 -32.27 11.96
N ASP A 7 5.26 -31.77 13.19
CA ASP A 7 6.53 -31.82 13.89
C ASP A 7 6.68 -33.19 14.56
N PRO A 8 7.80 -33.91 14.37
CA PRO A 8 8.07 -35.14 15.11
C PRO A 8 7.88 -35.01 16.63
N LYS A 9 8.12 -33.83 17.22
CA LYS A 9 7.91 -33.57 18.66
C LYS A 9 6.45 -33.70 19.11
N ASP A 10 5.50 -33.54 18.19
CA ASP A 10 4.08 -33.65 18.49
C ASP A 10 3.58 -35.11 18.47
N LEU A 11 4.43 -36.04 18.04
CA LEU A 11 4.12 -37.47 18.06
C LEU A 11 4.21 -38.02 19.50
N PRO A 12 3.32 -38.93 19.91
CA PRO A 12 3.38 -39.58 21.22
C PRO A 12 4.76 -40.24 21.46
N PRO A 13 5.33 -40.19 22.67
CA PRO A 13 6.65 -40.78 22.97
C PRO A 13 6.75 -42.27 22.63
N THR A 14 5.63 -42.99 22.74
CA THR A 14 5.52 -44.42 22.36
C THR A 14 5.66 -44.63 20.85
N VAL A 15 5.18 -43.68 20.05
CA VAL A 15 5.31 -43.69 18.58
C VAL A 15 6.74 -43.37 18.19
N LEU A 16 7.35 -42.34 18.81
CA LEU A 16 8.76 -41.98 18.58
C LEU A 16 9.73 -43.12 18.93
N ALA A 17 9.56 -43.76 20.10
CA ALA A 17 10.44 -44.84 20.54
C ALA A 17 10.41 -46.08 19.62
N ASN A 18 9.28 -46.33 18.94
CA ASN A 18 9.18 -47.43 17.97
C ASN A 18 9.93 -47.13 16.66
N PHE A 19 10.09 -45.86 16.29
CA PHE A 19 10.69 -45.46 15.01
C PHE A 19 12.10 -44.87 15.12
N GLU A 20 12.64 -44.73 16.33
CA GLU A 20 14.06 -44.42 16.60
C GLU A 20 14.96 -45.67 16.61
N ASN A 21 14.37 -46.86 16.73
CA ASN A 21 15.10 -48.12 16.61
C ASN A 21 15.52 -48.36 15.14
N LYS A 22 16.78 -48.78 14.93
CA LYS A 22 17.47 -48.89 13.63
C LYS A 22 16.94 -49.98 12.67
N ASP A 23 15.63 -50.10 12.50
CA ASP A 23 15.07 -50.87 11.39
C ASP A 23 15.18 -50.03 10.10
N LYS A 24 15.79 -50.60 9.05
CA LYS A 24 16.05 -49.87 7.80
C LYS A 24 14.77 -49.59 6.99
N SER A 25 13.64 -50.23 7.34
CA SER A 25 12.39 -50.20 6.58
C SER A 25 11.55 -48.95 6.79
N ILE A 26 11.68 -48.23 7.91
CA ILE A 26 10.94 -46.98 8.15
C ILE A 26 11.84 -45.93 8.78
N ASN A 27 11.74 -44.69 8.30
CA ASN A 27 12.45 -43.55 8.89
C ASN A 27 11.46 -42.59 9.58
N LEU A 28 11.97 -41.84 10.55
CA LEU A 28 11.17 -40.89 11.32
C LEU A 28 10.39 -39.90 10.43
N PRO A 29 10.98 -39.27 9.39
CA PRO A 29 10.21 -38.40 8.50
C PRO A 29 9.01 -39.07 7.82
N LEU A 30 9.16 -40.31 7.36
CA LEU A 30 8.07 -41.07 6.72
C LEU A 30 6.98 -41.40 7.74
N ALA A 31 7.34 -41.87 8.93
CA ALA A 31 6.38 -42.14 10.01
C ALA A 31 5.57 -40.88 10.36
N THR A 32 6.26 -39.73 10.47
CA THR A 32 5.65 -38.42 10.70
C THR A 32 4.67 -38.04 9.58
N GLN A 33 5.03 -38.24 8.30
CA GLN A 33 4.11 -37.98 7.18
C GLN A 33 2.90 -38.91 7.19
N LEU A 34 3.08 -40.19 7.50
CA LEU A 34 1.98 -41.16 7.58
C LEU A 34 0.99 -40.82 8.71
N VAL A 35 1.47 -40.35 9.86
CA VAL A 35 0.60 -39.81 10.91
C VAL A 35 -0.16 -38.57 10.42
N GLY A 36 0.49 -37.67 9.69
CA GLY A 36 -0.18 -36.56 9.01
C GLY A 36 -1.28 -37.03 8.06
N ALA A 37 -1.03 -38.07 7.27
CA ALA A 37 -2.04 -38.65 6.38
C ALA A 37 -3.24 -39.22 7.17
N ILE A 38 -3.01 -39.88 8.32
CA ILE A 38 -4.09 -40.37 9.20
C ILE A 38 -4.96 -39.20 9.68
N HIS A 39 -4.35 -38.11 10.13
CA HIS A 39 -5.08 -36.90 10.55
C HIS A 39 -5.92 -36.32 9.42
N GLY A 40 -5.36 -36.21 8.22
CA GLY A 40 -6.07 -35.70 7.04
C GLY A 40 -7.24 -36.57 6.61
N LEU A 41 -7.05 -37.90 6.56
CA LEU A 41 -8.10 -38.86 6.22
C LEU A 41 -9.19 -38.93 7.29
N SER A 42 -8.83 -38.70 8.56
CA SER A 42 -9.77 -38.64 9.69
C SER A 42 -10.47 -37.28 9.82
N LYS A 43 -10.01 -36.26 9.08
CA LYS A 43 -10.45 -34.86 9.20
C LYS A 43 -10.27 -34.29 10.63
N GLN A 44 -9.28 -34.79 11.35
CA GLN A 44 -8.92 -34.35 12.70
C GLN A 44 -7.73 -33.40 12.59
N LEU A 45 -8.01 -32.11 12.42
CA LEU A 45 -7.01 -31.08 12.16
C LEU A 45 -6.89 -30.17 13.40
N VAL A 46 -5.67 -29.87 13.83
CA VAL A 46 -5.44 -28.88 14.90
C VAL A 46 -5.21 -27.52 14.24
N GLY A 47 -5.93 -26.49 14.68
CA GLY A 47 -5.87 -25.14 14.10
C GLY A 47 -6.88 -24.83 12.99
N ASP A 48 -7.84 -25.73 12.70
CA ASP A 48 -8.97 -25.44 11.79
C ASP A 48 -10.28 -25.07 12.52
N GLY A 49 -10.25 -25.03 13.86
CA GLY A 49 -11.42 -24.75 14.71
C GLY A 49 -12.55 -25.77 14.62
N GLY A 50 -12.28 -26.99 14.13
CA GLY A 50 -13.29 -28.03 13.93
C GLY A 50 -14.21 -27.80 12.72
N ARG A 51 -13.89 -26.83 11.85
CA ARG A 51 -14.72 -26.48 10.68
C ARG A 51 -14.87 -27.65 9.71
N THR A 52 -13.79 -28.37 9.42
CA THR A 52 -13.82 -29.49 8.47
C THR A 52 -14.79 -30.58 8.92
N LEU A 53 -14.77 -30.89 10.23
CA LEU A 53 -15.63 -31.89 10.83
C LEU A 53 -17.09 -31.40 10.94
N ALA A 54 -17.30 -30.11 11.20
CA ALA A 54 -18.64 -29.52 11.24
C ALA A 54 -19.32 -29.54 9.86
N GLU A 55 -18.57 -29.29 8.78
CA GLU A 55 -19.11 -29.29 7.42
C GLU A 55 -19.26 -30.70 6.83
N ASP A 56 -18.32 -31.61 7.09
CA ASP A 56 -18.34 -32.98 6.58
C ASP A 56 -17.83 -33.98 7.65
N PRO A 57 -18.71 -34.40 8.58
CA PRO A 57 -18.34 -35.12 9.81
C PRO A 57 -17.87 -36.55 9.59
N LYS A 58 -18.15 -37.16 8.42
CA LYS A 58 -17.79 -38.55 8.15
C LYS A 58 -16.31 -38.63 7.72
N PRO A 59 -15.48 -39.50 8.31
CA PRO A 59 -14.09 -39.66 7.87
C PRO A 59 -14.00 -40.25 6.45
N CYS A 60 -12.84 -40.13 5.81
CA CYS A 60 -12.62 -40.73 4.49
C CYS A 60 -12.61 -42.26 4.59
N THR A 61 -13.26 -42.92 3.63
CA THR A 61 -13.33 -44.39 3.56
C THR A 61 -12.45 -44.98 2.46
N ARG A 62 -12.23 -44.22 1.38
CA ARG A 62 -11.44 -44.65 0.22
C ARG A 62 -10.45 -43.58 -0.20
N ALA A 63 -9.17 -43.94 -0.31
CA ALA A 63 -8.14 -43.01 -0.77
C ALA A 63 -7.12 -43.65 -1.70
N ILE A 64 -6.48 -42.82 -2.53
CA ILE A 64 -5.28 -43.19 -3.28
C ILE A 64 -4.10 -42.42 -2.72
N LEU A 65 -2.97 -43.12 -2.55
CA LEU A 65 -1.71 -42.55 -2.12
C LEU A 65 -0.68 -42.62 -3.25
N PHE A 66 -0.05 -41.48 -3.54
CA PHE A 66 1.02 -41.38 -4.52
C PHE A 66 2.39 -41.33 -3.85
N ALA A 67 3.18 -42.38 -4.05
CA ALA A 67 4.56 -42.48 -3.62
C ALA A 67 5.54 -41.93 -4.68
N SER A 68 6.81 -41.81 -4.29
CA SER A 68 7.91 -41.34 -5.16
C SER A 68 8.37 -42.38 -6.18
N LYS A 69 8.45 -43.64 -5.75
CA LYS A 69 8.98 -44.79 -6.50
C LYS A 69 8.25 -46.07 -6.09
N ILE A 70 8.30 -47.11 -6.94
CA ILE A 70 7.67 -48.41 -6.64
C ILE A 70 8.47 -49.10 -5.52
N GLY A 71 9.79 -49.25 -5.73
CA GLY A 71 10.75 -49.76 -4.75
C GLY A 71 10.40 -51.15 -4.20
N ASN A 72 11.14 -51.55 -3.16
CA ASN A 72 10.86 -52.77 -2.40
C ASN A 72 10.46 -52.43 -0.95
N ILE A 73 10.11 -53.44 -0.16
CA ILE A 73 9.72 -53.26 1.25
C ILE A 73 10.81 -52.59 2.11
N GLU A 74 12.08 -52.73 1.75
CA GLU A 74 13.21 -52.12 2.46
C GLU A 74 13.50 -50.68 2.02
N ASP A 75 12.84 -50.16 0.99
CA ASP A 75 13.02 -48.80 0.48
C ASP A 75 12.03 -47.83 1.15
N PRO A 76 12.45 -46.99 2.12
CA PRO A 76 11.51 -46.11 2.82
C PRO A 76 10.83 -45.14 1.84
N GLY A 77 9.51 -45.06 1.93
CA GLY A 77 8.69 -44.13 1.14
C GLY A 77 8.40 -44.59 -0.29
N SER A 78 8.78 -45.83 -0.63
CA SER A 78 8.32 -46.50 -1.84
C SER A 78 6.89 -47.01 -1.69
N SER A 79 6.14 -47.20 -2.78
CA SER A 79 4.72 -47.60 -2.68
C SER A 79 4.55 -49.00 -2.06
N VAL A 80 5.48 -49.92 -2.30
CA VAL A 80 5.51 -51.27 -1.70
C VAL A 80 5.86 -51.20 -0.21
N ASN A 81 6.81 -50.35 0.17
CA ASN A 81 7.13 -50.12 1.59
C ASN A 81 5.94 -49.51 2.35
N ILE A 82 5.27 -48.52 1.77
CA ILE A 82 4.11 -47.86 2.40
C ILE A 82 2.93 -48.83 2.55
N GLU A 83 2.72 -49.76 1.62
CA GLU A 83 1.72 -50.82 1.78
C GLU A 83 1.91 -51.62 3.07
N ALA A 84 3.15 -52.02 3.36
CA ALA A 84 3.47 -52.78 4.57
C ALA A 84 3.44 -51.92 5.85
N MET A 85 4.01 -50.71 5.79
CA MET A 85 4.26 -49.90 6.98
C MET A 85 3.08 -49.03 7.40
N PHE A 86 2.21 -48.61 6.48
CA PHE A 86 1.12 -47.68 6.82
C PHE A 86 0.09 -48.26 7.80
N PRO A 87 -0.38 -49.51 7.64
CA PRO A 87 -1.23 -50.15 8.64
C PRO A 87 -0.54 -50.33 10.01
N GLU A 88 0.76 -50.60 10.01
CA GLU A 88 1.55 -50.74 11.24
C GLU A 88 1.65 -49.41 12.01
N VAL A 89 2.01 -48.33 11.31
CA VAL A 89 2.04 -46.98 11.88
C VAL A 89 0.66 -46.57 12.40
N SER A 90 -0.40 -46.86 11.64
CA SER A 90 -1.79 -46.61 12.08
C SER A 90 -2.10 -47.34 13.39
N ASN A 91 -1.76 -48.63 13.48
CA ASN A 91 -1.99 -49.42 14.68
C ASN A 91 -1.21 -48.92 15.90
N ILE A 92 0.08 -48.57 15.73
CA ILE A 92 0.93 -48.04 16.80
C ILE A 92 0.37 -46.69 17.28
N TYR A 93 0.04 -45.79 16.34
CA TYR A 93 -0.53 -44.49 16.65
C TYR A 93 -1.87 -44.61 17.38
N LEU A 94 -2.79 -45.43 16.87
CA LEU A 94 -4.11 -45.64 17.50
C LEU A 94 -4.03 -46.33 18.87
N LYS A 95 -3.00 -47.15 19.13
CA LYS A 95 -2.76 -47.76 20.47
C LYS A 95 -2.23 -46.76 21.48
N SER A 96 -1.61 -45.67 21.03
CA SER A 96 -1.12 -44.60 21.91
C SER A 96 -2.23 -43.65 22.40
N LYS A 97 -3.44 -43.75 21.84
CA LYS A 97 -4.59 -42.88 22.14
C LYS A 97 -5.60 -43.56 23.05
N SER A 98 -6.40 -42.76 23.77
CA SER A 98 -7.51 -43.27 24.58
C SER A 98 -8.61 -43.90 23.72
N TYR A 99 -9.50 -44.70 24.33
CA TYR A 99 -10.60 -45.36 23.62
C TYR A 99 -11.53 -44.38 22.91
N GLU A 100 -11.85 -43.24 23.55
CA GLU A 100 -12.71 -42.21 22.96
C GLU A 100 -12.03 -41.44 21.83
N GLU A 101 -10.73 -41.13 21.96
CA GLU A 101 -9.96 -40.49 20.89
C GLU A 101 -9.76 -41.42 19.69
N ARG A 102 -9.52 -42.71 19.92
CA ARG A 102 -9.32 -43.71 18.86
C ARG A 102 -10.51 -43.77 17.90
N ARG A 103 -11.75 -43.59 18.38
CA ARG A 103 -12.96 -43.59 17.54
C ARG A 103 -13.04 -42.40 16.59
N LYS A 104 -12.27 -41.32 16.84
CA LYS A 104 -12.21 -40.13 15.98
C LYS A 104 -11.26 -40.30 14.79
N PHE A 105 -10.41 -41.32 14.79
CA PHE A 105 -9.40 -41.56 13.75
C PHE A 105 -9.72 -42.77 12.89
N VAL A 106 -9.20 -42.77 11.66
CA VAL A 106 -9.28 -43.91 10.75
C VAL A 106 -8.20 -44.94 11.04
N SER A 107 -8.59 -46.21 11.04
CA SER A 107 -7.70 -47.35 10.88
C SER A 107 -7.39 -47.55 9.40
N ILE A 108 -6.12 -47.76 9.06
CA ILE A 108 -5.67 -47.86 7.67
C ILE A 108 -5.54 -49.32 7.24
N GLU A 109 -6.20 -49.67 6.14
CA GLU A 109 -5.88 -50.86 5.35
C GLU A 109 -5.22 -50.41 4.03
N CYS A 110 -4.16 -51.10 3.61
CA CYS A 110 -3.33 -50.64 2.49
C CYS A 110 -3.06 -51.78 1.50
N LYS A 111 -3.14 -51.48 0.20
CA LYS A 111 -2.66 -52.36 -0.89
C LYS A 111 -1.84 -51.56 -1.89
N HIS A 112 -0.91 -52.20 -2.59
CA HIS A 112 -0.10 -51.60 -3.66
C HIS A 112 -0.57 -52.01 -5.06
N VAL A 113 -0.38 -51.13 -6.04
CA VAL A 113 -0.54 -51.46 -7.46
C VAL A 113 0.49 -50.75 -8.33
N ASP A 114 1.00 -51.46 -9.34
CA ASP A 114 1.91 -50.91 -10.36
C ASP A 114 1.67 -51.46 -11.78
N GLY A 115 2.50 -51.03 -12.72
CA GLY A 115 2.38 -51.39 -14.14
C GLY A 115 2.86 -52.80 -14.48
N THR A 116 3.54 -53.51 -13.57
CA THR A 116 4.00 -54.88 -13.78
C THR A 116 2.91 -55.91 -13.51
N MET A 117 1.89 -55.54 -12.72
CA MET A 117 0.74 -56.39 -12.42
C MET A 117 -0.17 -56.55 -13.64
N ASN A 118 -0.66 -57.77 -13.84
CA ASN A 118 -1.59 -58.07 -14.93
C ASN A 118 -2.99 -57.49 -14.69
N THR A 119 -3.83 -57.48 -15.71
CA THR A 119 -5.18 -56.89 -15.65
C THR A 119 -6.07 -57.56 -14.59
N SER A 120 -5.94 -58.86 -14.39
CA SER A 120 -6.75 -59.60 -13.41
C SER A 120 -6.40 -59.22 -11.97
N GLU A 121 -5.11 -59.15 -11.65
CA GLU A 121 -4.60 -58.70 -10.36
C GLU A 121 -5.02 -57.26 -10.06
N ARG A 122 -4.86 -56.37 -11.04
CA ARG A 122 -5.27 -54.97 -10.92
C ARG A 122 -6.76 -54.83 -10.65
N ASN A 123 -7.60 -55.57 -11.38
CA ASN A 123 -9.05 -55.54 -11.20
C ASN A 123 -9.46 -56.09 -9.82
N HIS A 124 -8.77 -57.11 -9.31
CA HIS A 124 -9.02 -57.63 -7.97
C HIS A 124 -8.71 -56.60 -6.88
N ILE A 125 -7.61 -55.85 -7.03
CA ILE A 125 -7.24 -54.78 -6.09
C ILE A 125 -8.20 -53.60 -6.17
N LEU A 126 -8.64 -53.21 -7.37
CA LEU A 126 -9.64 -52.16 -7.55
C LEU A 126 -11.03 -52.57 -7.01
N ALA A 127 -11.40 -53.85 -7.15
CA ALA A 127 -12.61 -54.39 -6.55
C ALA A 127 -12.56 -54.29 -5.02
N TRP A 128 -11.44 -54.68 -4.40
CA TRP A 128 -11.21 -54.53 -2.96
C TRP A 128 -11.36 -53.07 -2.49
N LEU A 129 -10.86 -52.10 -3.25
CA LEU A 129 -11.01 -50.68 -2.94
C LEU A 129 -12.48 -50.22 -3.04
N SER A 130 -13.26 -50.83 -3.94
CA SER A 130 -14.67 -50.50 -4.17
C SER A 130 -15.64 -51.14 -3.16
N GLU A 131 -15.25 -52.19 -2.45
CA GLU A 131 -16.08 -52.86 -1.44
C GLU A 131 -16.45 -51.90 -0.30
N ASP A 132 -17.76 -51.74 -0.05
CA ASP A 132 -18.28 -51.00 1.10
C ASP A 132 -17.86 -51.69 2.42
N ASN A 133 -17.46 -50.91 3.44
CA ASN A 133 -17.08 -51.47 4.73
C ASN A 133 -18.33 -51.97 5.47
N THR A 134 -18.62 -53.26 5.38
CA THR A 134 -19.84 -53.87 5.96
C THR A 134 -19.74 -54.29 7.43
N ASN A 135 -18.63 -53.97 8.11
CA ASN A 135 -18.41 -54.44 9.49
C ASN A 135 -19.08 -53.50 10.51
N GLN A 136 -20.05 -54.05 11.24
CA GLN A 136 -20.77 -53.46 12.38
C GLN A 136 -19.89 -53.29 13.66
N ASN A 137 -18.57 -53.18 13.51
CA ASN A 137 -17.68 -52.95 14.63
C ASN A 137 -17.23 -51.48 14.64
N ASP A 138 -17.08 -50.94 15.85
CA ASP A 138 -16.94 -49.54 16.24
C ASP A 138 -15.69 -48.78 15.72
N THR A 139 -15.10 -49.21 14.60
CA THR A 139 -13.83 -48.73 14.04
C THR A 139 -14.02 -48.15 12.64
N ASN A 140 -13.69 -46.86 12.47
CA ASN A 140 -13.65 -46.20 11.16
C ASN A 140 -12.47 -46.76 10.34
N VAL A 141 -12.73 -47.53 9.27
CA VAL A 141 -11.69 -48.09 8.39
C VAL A 141 -11.57 -47.27 7.10
N CYS A 142 -10.34 -46.94 6.71
CA CYS A 142 -10.03 -46.31 5.43
C CYS A 142 -9.13 -47.23 4.59
N LYS A 143 -9.61 -47.59 3.39
CA LYS A 143 -8.85 -48.37 2.41
C LYS A 143 -8.01 -47.43 1.54
N VAL A 144 -6.70 -47.65 1.54
CA VAL A 144 -5.72 -46.83 0.82
C VAL A 144 -5.03 -47.67 -0.24
N LEU A 145 -5.04 -47.20 -1.49
CA LEU A 145 -4.32 -47.83 -2.59
C LEU A 145 -3.06 -47.02 -2.94
N THR A 146 -1.87 -47.60 -2.72
CA THR A 146 -0.58 -46.97 -3.01
C THR A 146 -0.19 -47.20 -4.46
N ASN A 147 0.36 -46.17 -5.10
CA ASN A 147 0.89 -46.27 -6.46
C ASN A 147 1.94 -45.17 -6.75
N VAL A 148 2.52 -45.22 -7.95
CA VAL A 148 3.36 -44.13 -8.49
C VAL A 148 2.72 -43.44 -9.68
N ARG A 149 2.35 -44.17 -10.73
CA ARG A 149 1.78 -43.61 -11.96
C ARG A 149 0.80 -44.53 -12.69
N CYS A 150 0.69 -45.80 -12.30
CA CYS A 150 -0.12 -46.79 -13.01
C CYS A 150 -1.63 -46.48 -12.99
N LEU A 151 -2.08 -45.64 -12.06
CA LEU A 151 -3.47 -45.20 -11.94
C LEU A 151 -3.70 -43.78 -12.51
N SER A 152 -2.73 -43.17 -13.18
CA SER A 152 -2.89 -41.80 -13.69
C SER A 152 -3.77 -41.74 -14.95
N GLU A 153 -3.69 -42.71 -15.86
CA GLU A 153 -4.37 -42.66 -17.17
C GLU A 153 -5.00 -44.02 -17.56
N GLY A 154 -6.17 -44.01 -18.20
CA GLY A 154 -6.79 -45.20 -18.83
C GLY A 154 -7.40 -46.28 -17.92
N VAL A 155 -7.27 -46.18 -16.60
CA VAL A 155 -7.84 -47.15 -15.63
C VAL A 155 -9.10 -46.57 -14.99
N ASP A 156 -10.21 -47.33 -14.96
CA ASP A 156 -11.41 -46.92 -14.23
C ASP A 156 -11.24 -47.23 -12.74
N VAL A 157 -11.33 -46.19 -11.92
CA VAL A 157 -11.09 -46.25 -10.47
C VAL A 157 -12.42 -45.90 -9.80
N PRO A 158 -12.83 -46.65 -8.76
CA PRO A 158 -14.05 -46.38 -8.03
C PRO A 158 -14.03 -44.96 -7.42
N ALA A 159 -15.19 -44.47 -6.99
CA ALA A 159 -15.26 -43.16 -6.34
C ALA A 159 -14.35 -43.11 -5.10
N LEU A 160 -13.50 -42.09 -5.04
CA LEU A 160 -12.52 -41.87 -3.97
C LEU A 160 -12.96 -40.68 -3.11
N ASP A 161 -12.72 -40.74 -1.82
CA ASP A 161 -12.94 -39.59 -0.92
C ASP A 161 -11.73 -38.65 -0.92
N ALA A 162 -10.52 -39.22 -1.01
CA ALA A 162 -9.29 -38.46 -0.92
C ALA A 162 -8.16 -38.96 -1.85
N VAL A 163 -7.25 -38.04 -2.19
CA VAL A 163 -5.92 -38.35 -2.72
C VAL A 163 -4.87 -37.79 -1.78
N VAL A 164 -3.87 -38.62 -1.47
CA VAL A 164 -2.72 -38.29 -0.64
C VAL A 164 -1.48 -38.23 -1.53
N PHE A 165 -0.75 -37.12 -1.48
CA PHE A 165 0.56 -37.03 -2.11
C PHE A 165 1.63 -37.06 -1.02
N MET A 166 2.54 -38.05 -1.08
CA MET A 166 3.64 -38.25 -0.11
C MET A 166 5.02 -37.86 -0.67
N ALA A 167 5.08 -37.60 -1.98
CA ALA A 167 6.29 -37.18 -2.67
C ALA A 167 5.99 -36.33 -3.92
N PRO A 168 6.89 -35.39 -4.26
CA PRO A 168 6.67 -34.48 -5.39
C PRO A 168 6.57 -35.22 -6.73
N LYS A 169 5.53 -34.90 -7.49
CA LYS A 169 5.38 -35.31 -8.89
C LYS A 169 6.10 -34.32 -9.81
N LYS A 170 6.81 -34.85 -10.81
CA LYS A 170 7.49 -34.02 -11.83
C LYS A 170 6.53 -33.50 -12.92
N SER A 171 5.40 -34.16 -13.14
CA SER A 171 4.43 -33.84 -14.19
C SER A 171 3.19 -33.17 -13.60
N GLN A 172 2.89 -31.93 -14.04
CA GLN A 172 1.66 -31.23 -13.66
C GLN A 172 0.40 -31.95 -14.19
N ILE A 173 0.49 -32.53 -15.39
CA ILE A 173 -0.61 -33.27 -16.02
C ILE A 173 -0.98 -34.48 -15.16
N ASP A 174 0.01 -35.20 -14.64
CA ASP A 174 -0.23 -36.37 -13.79
C ASP A 174 -0.94 -35.98 -12.49
N ILE A 175 -0.60 -34.82 -11.90
CA ILE A 175 -1.26 -34.30 -10.70
C ILE A 175 -2.73 -34.00 -10.99
N VAL A 176 -3.03 -33.29 -12.08
CA VAL A 176 -4.40 -32.91 -12.46
C VAL A 176 -5.26 -34.14 -12.74
N GLN A 177 -4.73 -35.11 -13.48
CA GLN A 177 -5.42 -36.38 -13.74
C GLN A 177 -5.68 -37.16 -12.45
N SER A 178 -4.73 -37.16 -11.53
CA SER A 178 -4.86 -37.82 -10.23
C SER A 178 -5.93 -37.16 -9.36
N VAL A 179 -5.96 -35.82 -9.32
CA VAL A 179 -6.97 -35.05 -8.59
C VAL A 179 -8.35 -35.19 -9.23
N GLY A 180 -8.44 -35.18 -10.57
CA GLY A 180 -9.70 -35.29 -11.31
C GLY A 180 -10.51 -36.56 -10.97
N ARG A 181 -9.84 -37.62 -10.52
CA ARG A 181 -10.48 -38.86 -10.04
C ARG A 181 -11.24 -38.66 -8.73
N VAL A 182 -10.71 -37.81 -7.85
CA VAL A 182 -11.37 -37.39 -6.60
C VAL A 182 -12.42 -36.32 -6.86
N MET A 183 -12.54 -35.75 -8.06
CA MET A 183 -13.61 -34.79 -8.35
C MET A 183 -14.88 -35.45 -8.92
N ARG A 184 -14.86 -36.78 -9.14
CA ARG A 184 -16.05 -37.54 -9.56
C ARG A 184 -17.09 -37.55 -8.43
N ASN A 185 -18.34 -37.25 -8.79
CA ASN A 185 -19.48 -37.30 -7.88
C ASN A 185 -19.85 -38.76 -7.56
N PHE A 186 -20.24 -39.02 -6.31
CA PHE A 186 -20.69 -40.35 -5.88
C PHE A 186 -21.88 -40.22 -4.93
N ARG A 187 -23.00 -40.89 -5.27
CA ARG A 187 -24.26 -40.90 -4.51
C ARG A 187 -24.72 -39.49 -4.07
N ARG A 188 -24.66 -38.51 -4.99
CA ARG A 188 -24.90 -37.09 -4.69
C ARG A 188 -26.34 -36.87 -4.23
N GLY A 189 -26.53 -36.34 -3.01
CA GLY A 189 -27.85 -36.06 -2.43
C GLY A 189 -28.48 -37.23 -1.66
N GLU A 190 -27.80 -38.38 -1.61
CA GLU A 190 -28.18 -39.52 -0.77
C GLU A 190 -27.47 -39.46 0.59
N ASP A 191 -28.05 -40.12 1.61
CA ASP A 191 -27.49 -40.15 2.95
C ASP A 191 -26.20 -41.01 2.96
N GLY A 192 -25.04 -40.39 3.17
CA GLY A 192 -23.73 -41.04 2.97
C GLY A 192 -23.11 -40.83 1.58
N GLY A 193 -23.70 -39.98 0.75
CA GLY A 193 -23.10 -39.46 -0.47
C GLY A 193 -21.87 -38.60 -0.23
N LYS A 194 -20.99 -38.54 -1.23
CA LYS A 194 -19.77 -37.74 -1.15
C LYS A 194 -20.07 -36.25 -1.27
N LYS A 195 -19.69 -35.48 -0.25
CA LYS A 195 -19.88 -34.02 -0.20
C LYS A 195 -18.69 -33.25 -0.77
N TYR A 196 -17.46 -33.63 -0.40
CA TYR A 196 -16.23 -33.02 -0.89
C TYR A 196 -15.22 -34.06 -1.35
N GLY A 197 -14.32 -33.65 -2.24
CA GLY A 197 -13.12 -34.39 -2.60
C GLY A 197 -11.91 -33.81 -1.88
N TYR A 198 -11.14 -34.63 -1.18
CA TYR A 198 -10.00 -34.16 -0.38
C TYR A 198 -8.66 -34.41 -1.06
N ILE A 199 -7.79 -33.40 -0.99
CA ILE A 199 -6.38 -33.51 -1.38
C ILE A 199 -5.58 -33.30 -0.11
N VAL A 200 -4.86 -34.33 0.34
CA VAL A 200 -4.12 -34.34 1.60
C VAL A 200 -2.62 -34.28 1.31
N LEU A 201 -1.94 -33.29 1.90
CA LEU A 201 -0.52 -33.01 1.71
C LEU A 201 0.20 -33.00 3.07
N PRO A 202 0.67 -34.16 3.56
CA PRO A 202 1.42 -34.26 4.80
C PRO A 202 2.90 -33.87 4.62
N VAL A 203 3.34 -32.88 5.40
CA VAL A 203 4.71 -32.34 5.38
C VAL A 203 5.34 -32.54 6.75
N ALA A 204 6.38 -33.38 6.82
CA ALA A 204 7.15 -33.59 8.04
C ALA A 204 8.21 -32.48 8.20
N LEU A 205 8.19 -31.78 9.34
CA LEU A 205 9.21 -30.81 9.72
C LEU A 205 10.42 -31.50 10.35
N SER A 206 11.59 -30.86 10.32
CA SER A 206 12.72 -31.33 11.10
C SER A 206 12.58 -30.88 12.57
N PRO A 207 13.09 -31.63 13.56
CA PRO A 207 12.86 -31.30 14.97
C PRO A 207 13.32 -29.88 15.33
N GLY A 208 12.39 -29.00 15.69
CA GLY A 208 12.68 -27.59 16.04
C GLY A 208 13.02 -26.67 14.85
N GLU A 209 12.77 -27.12 13.62
CA GLU A 209 12.82 -26.27 12.43
C GLU A 209 11.63 -25.31 12.46
N ASP A 210 11.90 -24.01 12.31
CA ASP A 210 10.85 -23.01 12.18
C ASP A 210 10.12 -23.17 10.82
N ILE A 211 8.79 -23.12 10.83
CA ILE A 211 7.96 -23.29 9.63
C ILE A 211 8.34 -22.29 8.53
N CYS A 212 8.74 -21.06 8.90
CA CYS A 212 9.13 -20.03 7.94
C CYS A 212 10.43 -20.41 7.22
N GLU A 213 11.40 -20.96 7.93
CA GLU A 213 12.64 -21.42 7.32
C GLU A 213 12.41 -22.65 6.43
N ALA A 214 11.55 -23.58 6.89
CA ALA A 214 11.19 -24.77 6.13
C ALA A 214 10.49 -24.41 4.80
N LEU A 215 9.61 -23.40 4.80
CA LEU A 215 8.93 -22.90 3.60
C LEU A 215 9.88 -22.30 2.53
N GLU A 216 11.06 -21.82 2.93
CA GLU A 216 12.02 -21.19 2.02
C GLU A 216 13.05 -22.16 1.44
N LYS A 217 13.54 -23.10 2.24
CA LYS A 217 14.74 -23.89 1.93
C LYS A 217 14.49 -25.38 1.77
N ASN A 218 13.32 -25.89 2.16
CA ASN A 218 13.11 -27.34 2.28
C ASN A 218 12.50 -27.96 1.02
N ASP A 219 13.17 -28.98 0.46
CA ASP A 219 12.68 -29.79 -0.65
C ASP A 219 11.31 -30.44 -0.37
N ARG A 220 10.93 -30.60 0.90
CA ARG A 220 9.65 -31.20 1.32
C ARG A 220 8.43 -30.34 0.94
N PHE A 221 8.56 -29.01 0.89
CA PHE A 221 7.47 -28.13 0.45
C PHE A 221 7.32 -28.04 -1.07
N LYS A 222 8.31 -28.55 -1.83
CA LYS A 222 8.24 -28.60 -3.30
C LYS A 222 7.02 -29.35 -3.81
N GLU A 223 6.61 -30.38 -3.09
CA GLU A 223 5.40 -31.15 -3.38
C GLU A 223 4.13 -30.30 -3.26
N VAL A 224 4.00 -29.59 -2.13
CA VAL A 224 2.89 -28.67 -1.88
C VAL A 224 2.80 -27.65 -3.02
N TRP A 225 3.92 -27.00 -3.36
CA TRP A 225 3.94 -26.02 -4.45
C TRP A 225 3.61 -26.64 -5.81
N SER A 226 4.09 -27.85 -6.10
CA SER A 226 3.80 -28.52 -7.38
C SER A 226 2.32 -28.83 -7.54
N VAL A 227 1.66 -29.30 -6.47
CA VAL A 227 0.22 -29.58 -6.47
C VAL A 227 -0.60 -28.31 -6.59
N LEU A 228 -0.27 -27.28 -5.80
CA LEU A 228 -0.98 -26.00 -5.85
C LEU A 228 -0.82 -25.28 -7.20
N CYS A 229 0.38 -25.33 -7.80
CA CYS A 229 0.62 -24.80 -9.14
C CYS A 229 -0.17 -25.56 -10.22
N ALA A 230 -0.25 -26.89 -10.11
CA ALA A 230 -1.02 -27.71 -11.05
C ALA A 230 -2.54 -27.44 -10.93
N LEU A 231 -3.06 -27.31 -9.71
CA LEU A 231 -4.45 -26.91 -9.47
C LEU A 231 -4.73 -25.52 -10.04
N ARG A 232 -3.85 -24.54 -9.75
CA ARG A 232 -3.96 -23.18 -10.28
C ARG A 232 -3.98 -23.13 -11.81
N ALA A 233 -3.23 -24.00 -12.47
CA ALA A 233 -3.17 -24.01 -13.93
C ALA A 233 -4.48 -24.46 -14.60
N HIS A 234 -5.39 -25.11 -13.87
CA HIS A 234 -6.59 -25.75 -14.42
C HIS A 234 -7.90 -25.36 -13.71
N ASP A 235 -7.84 -24.71 -12.54
CA ASP A 235 -9.01 -24.22 -11.81
C ASP A 235 -8.98 -22.67 -11.75
N GLU A 236 -9.87 -22.05 -12.53
CA GLU A 236 -10.00 -20.59 -12.61
C GLU A 236 -10.44 -19.96 -11.28
N ASN A 237 -11.29 -20.65 -10.51
CA ASN A 237 -11.75 -20.17 -9.20
C ASN A 237 -10.61 -20.20 -8.19
N PHE A 238 -9.80 -21.26 -8.20
CA PHE A 238 -8.61 -21.35 -7.37
C PHE A 238 -7.61 -20.24 -7.69
N ASN A 239 -7.41 -19.93 -8.97
CA ASN A 239 -6.55 -18.83 -9.40
C ASN A 239 -7.08 -17.46 -8.94
N ALA A 240 -8.40 -17.23 -9.04
CA ALA A 240 -9.04 -16.01 -8.52
C ALA A 240 -8.81 -15.85 -7.02
N GLN A 241 -9.01 -16.91 -6.23
CA GLN A 241 -8.80 -16.90 -4.77
C GLN A 241 -7.36 -16.55 -4.40
N VAL A 242 -6.36 -17.16 -5.06
CA VAL A 242 -4.94 -16.84 -4.79
C VAL A 242 -4.62 -15.38 -5.12
N ASN A 243 -5.21 -14.83 -6.19
CA ASN A 243 -5.04 -13.43 -6.55
C ASN A 243 -5.75 -12.48 -5.57
N ALA A 244 -6.94 -12.83 -5.07
CA ALA A 244 -7.65 -12.07 -4.06
C ALA A 244 -6.85 -12.03 -2.74
N ILE A 245 -6.32 -13.18 -2.30
CA ILE A 245 -5.43 -13.25 -1.13
C ILE A 245 -4.22 -12.34 -1.32
N ARG A 246 -3.56 -12.36 -2.50
CA ARG A 246 -2.43 -11.47 -2.80
C ARG A 246 -2.80 -9.98 -2.65
N LEU A 247 -3.95 -9.59 -3.19
CA LEU A 247 -4.40 -8.20 -3.19
C LEU A 247 -4.80 -7.74 -1.79
N ASN A 248 -5.49 -8.59 -1.01
CA ASN A 248 -5.88 -8.28 0.36
C ASN A 248 -4.67 -8.31 1.33
N MET A 249 -3.67 -9.16 1.11
CA MET A 249 -2.42 -9.18 1.91
C MET A 249 -1.51 -7.96 1.65
N ALA A 250 -1.59 -7.36 0.47
CA ALA A 250 -0.82 -6.15 0.16
C ALA A 250 -1.28 -4.94 1.00
N ASP A 251 -2.53 -4.94 1.50
CA ASP A 251 -3.08 -3.91 2.39
C ASP A 251 -2.54 -4.04 3.84
N THR A 252 -2.45 -5.26 4.38
CA THR A 252 -2.01 -5.51 5.77
C THR A 252 -0.52 -5.16 6.00
N ALA A 253 0.29 -5.14 4.95
CA ALA A 253 1.70 -4.76 5.03
C ALA A 253 1.93 -3.23 5.09
N ARG A 254 0.91 -2.39 4.82
CA ARG A 254 1.06 -0.91 4.77
C ARG A 254 0.37 -0.16 5.90
N TYR A 255 -0.59 -0.78 6.59
CA TYR A 255 -1.23 -0.24 7.78
C TYR A 255 -1.09 -1.23 8.94
N SER A 256 0.02 -1.15 9.67
CA SER A 256 0.17 -1.88 10.93
C SER A 256 -0.33 -1.01 12.09
N SER A 257 -1.63 -1.06 12.35
CA SER A 257 -2.14 -1.07 13.73
C SER A 257 -2.66 -2.47 14.04
N PRO A 258 -2.45 -3.00 15.26
CA PRO A 258 -2.75 -4.40 15.59
C PRO A 258 -4.23 -4.78 15.59
N ASP A 259 -5.15 -3.86 15.30
CA ASP A 259 -6.57 -4.02 15.62
C ASP A 259 -7.51 -4.19 14.40
N ASP A 260 -7.01 -4.13 13.16
CA ASP A 260 -7.89 -4.18 11.98
C ASP A 260 -8.00 -5.60 11.38
N ASN A 261 -8.99 -6.34 11.90
CA ASN A 261 -9.26 -7.75 11.64
C ASN A 261 -10.25 -7.97 10.49
N SER A 262 -9.79 -7.85 9.24
CA SER A 262 -10.57 -8.29 8.06
C SER A 262 -9.84 -9.39 7.28
N ALA A 263 -9.98 -10.64 7.74
CA ALA A 263 -9.59 -11.83 6.98
C ALA A 263 -10.83 -12.45 6.32
N THR A 264 -10.78 -12.57 4.98
CA THR A 264 -11.82 -13.20 4.15
C THR A 264 -11.97 -14.70 4.43
N ASP A 265 -13.21 -15.19 4.42
CA ASP A 265 -13.59 -16.58 4.63
C ASP A 265 -13.13 -17.49 3.46
N SER A 266 -11.90 -18.01 3.52
CA SER A 266 -11.36 -18.94 2.53
C SER A 266 -11.74 -20.39 2.86
N SER A 267 -13.00 -20.76 2.65
CA SER A 267 -13.57 -22.10 2.95
C SER A 267 -12.94 -23.30 2.25
N LYS A 268 -11.96 -23.13 1.33
CA LYS A 268 -11.36 -24.21 0.53
C LYS A 268 -9.91 -24.60 0.87
N PHE A 269 -9.22 -23.81 1.70
CA PHE A 269 -7.85 -24.07 2.12
C PHE A 269 -7.75 -24.23 3.63
N ILE A 270 -7.27 -25.39 4.05
CA ILE A 270 -7.12 -25.70 5.47
C ILE A 270 -5.67 -26.11 5.69
N VAL A 271 -4.97 -25.31 6.49
CA VAL A 271 -3.62 -25.60 6.94
C VAL A 271 -3.76 -26.03 8.40
N GLY A 272 -3.39 -27.26 8.74
CA GLY A 272 -3.49 -27.75 10.12
C GLY A 272 -2.14 -28.22 10.64
N THR A 273 -1.94 -28.16 11.95
CA THR A 273 -0.85 -28.84 12.65
C THR A 273 -1.38 -30.09 13.34
N THR A 274 -0.49 -30.92 13.88
CA THR A 274 -0.85 -32.15 14.62
C THR A 274 -0.39 -32.06 16.07
N GLY A 275 -0.68 -30.95 16.76
CA GLY A 275 -0.23 -30.73 18.15
C GLY A 275 -1.28 -31.11 19.21
N ASN A 276 -0.85 -31.78 20.28
CA ASN A 276 -1.64 -31.98 21.50
C ASN A 276 -1.60 -30.68 22.36
N GLN A 277 -2.39 -29.66 22.00
CA GLN A 277 -2.70 -28.55 22.91
C GLN A 277 -4.22 -28.43 23.06
N CYS A 278 -4.81 -29.36 23.82
CA CYS A 278 -6.02 -29.09 24.56
C CYS A 278 -5.60 -28.56 25.94
N GLN A 279 -5.53 -27.24 26.09
CA GLN A 279 -5.85 -26.61 27.37
C GLN A 279 -7.24 -25.99 27.22
N THR A 280 -8.26 -26.79 27.48
CA THR A 280 -9.56 -26.26 27.87
C THR A 280 -9.39 -25.73 29.29
N ASN A 281 -9.27 -24.41 29.44
CA ASN A 281 -9.52 -23.79 30.74
C ASN A 281 -11.04 -23.82 30.97
N GLU A 282 -11.49 -24.85 31.69
CA GLU A 282 -12.75 -24.83 32.42
C GLU A 282 -12.57 -23.96 33.67
N ASP A 283 -13.38 -22.90 33.77
CA ASP A 283 -13.80 -22.15 34.98
C ASP A 283 -14.28 -20.77 34.50
N THR A 284 -15.43 -20.19 34.84
CA THR A 284 -16.53 -20.48 35.76
C THR A 284 -17.75 -19.71 35.21
N GLY A 285 -18.96 -20.22 35.45
CA GLY A 285 -20.18 -19.58 34.96
C GLY A 285 -20.49 -18.25 35.64
N ASP A 286 -20.93 -17.27 34.85
CA ASP A 286 -21.87 -16.26 35.31
C ASP A 286 -22.86 -15.94 34.19
N VAL A 287 -24.15 -16.00 34.52
CA VAL A 287 -25.27 -15.85 33.59
C VAL A 287 -25.70 -14.38 33.60
N LEU A 288 -25.40 -13.66 32.51
CA LEU A 288 -25.97 -12.35 32.22
C LEU A 288 -26.67 -12.39 30.87
N GLN A 289 -28.01 -12.31 30.91
CA GLN A 289 -28.88 -12.16 29.74
C GLN A 289 -28.56 -10.87 28.98
N THR A 290 -28.18 -10.91 27.70
CA THR A 290 -28.37 -9.80 26.75
C THR A 290 -28.26 -10.21 25.27
N ASN A 291 -29.25 -9.74 24.48
CA ASN A 291 -29.41 -9.49 23.03
C ASN A 291 -28.67 -10.31 21.94
N LYS A 292 -29.48 -10.90 21.04
CA LYS A 292 -29.13 -11.68 19.82
C LYS A 292 -28.20 -11.00 18.79
N GLU A 293 -27.97 -9.69 18.85
CA GLU A 293 -27.04 -8.98 17.96
C GLU A 293 -25.58 -8.99 18.45
N GLN A 294 -25.35 -9.23 19.75
CA GLN A 294 -23.98 -9.37 20.30
C GLN A 294 -23.40 -10.77 20.11
N GLU A 295 -24.24 -11.81 20.00
CA GLU A 295 -23.80 -13.17 19.65
C GLU A 295 -23.12 -13.23 18.29
N THR A 296 -23.54 -12.43 17.30
CA THR A 296 -22.91 -12.42 15.96
C THR A 296 -21.55 -11.73 15.98
N LYS A 297 -21.39 -10.62 16.73
CA LYS A 297 -20.13 -9.88 16.82
C LYS A 297 -19.06 -10.59 17.66
N ILE A 298 -19.45 -11.25 18.75
CA ILE A 298 -18.53 -12.03 19.59
C ILE A 298 -18.10 -13.32 18.88
N ARG A 299 -18.98 -13.92 18.06
CA ARG A 299 -18.66 -15.11 17.26
C ARG A 299 -17.71 -14.83 16.10
N ILE A 300 -17.75 -13.61 15.53
CA ILE A 300 -16.77 -13.11 14.53
C ILE A 300 -15.42 -12.83 15.19
N ALA A 301 -15.38 -12.18 16.36
CA ALA A 301 -14.13 -11.92 17.09
C ALA A 301 -13.43 -13.21 17.56
N ARG A 302 -14.19 -14.22 18.02
CA ARG A 302 -13.66 -15.54 18.41
C ARG A 302 -13.29 -16.43 17.21
N GLN A 303 -13.79 -16.11 16.01
CA GLN A 303 -13.41 -16.77 14.75
C GLN A 303 -12.02 -16.34 14.23
N LEU A 304 -11.48 -15.24 14.76
CA LEU A 304 -10.21 -14.61 14.36
C LEU A 304 -9.00 -15.03 15.21
N GLU A 305 -9.21 -15.57 16.42
CA GLU A 305 -8.14 -16.18 17.25
C GLU A 305 -7.70 -17.57 16.75
N LEU A 306 -8.37 -18.10 15.73
CA LEU A 306 -8.23 -19.48 15.28
C LEU A 306 -7.07 -19.72 14.30
N PHE A 307 -6.40 -18.67 13.83
CA PHE A 307 -5.24 -18.84 12.97
C PHE A 307 -3.93 -18.71 13.76
N THR A 308 -3.10 -19.76 13.73
CA THR A 308 -1.75 -19.65 14.31
C THR A 308 -0.92 -18.65 13.47
N PRO A 309 0.06 -17.94 14.07
CA PRO A 309 0.97 -17.04 13.35
C PRO A 309 1.66 -17.67 12.13
N ASP A 310 1.71 -19.00 12.08
CA ASP A 310 2.35 -19.78 11.02
C ASP A 310 1.46 -19.97 9.78
N GLN A 311 0.13 -19.93 9.92
CA GLN A 311 -0.80 -20.04 8.79
C GLN A 311 -0.76 -18.80 7.88
N GLY A 312 -0.73 -17.58 8.46
CA GLY A 312 -0.59 -16.34 7.68
C GLY A 312 0.68 -16.28 6.83
N LYS A 313 1.77 -16.89 7.32
CA LYS A 313 3.05 -16.97 6.60
C LYS A 313 3.03 -18.01 5.47
N ILE A 314 2.35 -19.15 5.68
CA ILE A 314 2.13 -20.15 4.62
C ILE A 314 1.32 -19.53 3.47
N PHE A 315 0.29 -18.73 3.77
CA PHE A 315 -0.47 -18.00 2.75
C PHE A 315 0.36 -16.95 2.02
N ALA A 316 1.17 -16.16 2.74
CA ALA A 316 2.09 -15.20 2.11
C ALA A 316 3.09 -15.90 1.17
N LYS A 317 3.59 -17.09 1.56
CA LYS A 317 4.49 -17.87 0.71
C LYS A 317 3.78 -18.56 -0.45
N LEU A 318 2.53 -18.95 -0.28
CA LEU A 318 1.68 -19.45 -1.36
C LEU A 318 1.56 -18.39 -2.46
N VAL A 319 1.32 -17.13 -2.09
CA VAL A 319 1.27 -16.02 -3.04
C VAL A 319 2.61 -15.85 -3.78
N ASP A 320 3.74 -15.90 -3.05
CA ASP A 320 5.09 -15.75 -3.59
C ASP A 320 5.51 -16.90 -4.53
N LYS A 321 5.26 -18.16 -4.14
CA LYS A 321 5.72 -19.37 -4.85
C LYS A 321 4.75 -19.89 -5.90
N VAL A 322 3.45 -19.70 -5.69
CA VAL A 322 2.39 -20.14 -6.62
C VAL A 322 2.01 -18.99 -7.56
N GLY A 323 2.36 -17.73 -7.26
CA GLY A 323 2.39 -16.59 -8.19
C GLY A 323 3.67 -16.59 -9.04
N THR A 324 3.71 -16.18 -10.30
CA THR A 324 2.88 -15.30 -11.14
C THR A 324 2.50 -16.03 -12.43
N ARG A 325 1.22 -16.09 -12.79
CA ARG A 325 0.84 -16.33 -14.19
C ARG A 325 0.18 -15.05 -14.70
N ASN A 326 0.83 -14.42 -15.67
CA ASN A 326 0.42 -13.19 -16.34
C ASN A 326 -0.82 -13.46 -17.23
N TYR A 327 -1.96 -13.73 -16.60
CA TYR A 327 -3.22 -13.95 -17.32
C TYR A 327 -3.57 -12.70 -18.17
N TRP A 328 -3.38 -11.51 -17.60
CA TRP A 328 -3.69 -10.24 -18.26
C TRP A 328 -2.92 -9.97 -19.55
N GLU A 329 -1.65 -10.39 -19.68
CA GLU A 329 -0.85 -10.08 -20.87
C GLU A 329 -1.35 -10.84 -22.11
N GLY A 330 -1.78 -12.10 -21.92
CA GLY A 330 -2.40 -12.90 -22.98
C GLY A 330 -3.73 -12.29 -23.42
N TRP A 331 -4.61 -11.99 -22.46
CA TRP A 331 -5.89 -11.34 -22.74
C TRP A 331 -5.74 -9.95 -23.37
N ALA A 332 -4.78 -9.15 -22.93
CA ALA A 332 -4.63 -7.79 -23.44
C ALA A 332 -4.24 -7.77 -24.93
N SER A 333 -3.48 -8.77 -25.39
CA SER A 333 -3.19 -8.95 -26.82
C SER A 333 -4.46 -9.32 -27.61
N ASP A 334 -5.22 -10.31 -27.12
CA ASP A 334 -6.46 -10.75 -27.77
C ASP A 334 -7.52 -9.65 -27.76
N VAL A 335 -7.66 -8.90 -26.66
CA VAL A 335 -8.59 -7.77 -26.56
C VAL A 335 -8.11 -6.59 -27.40
N GLY A 336 -6.81 -6.35 -27.50
CA GLY A 336 -6.27 -5.35 -28.44
C GLY A 336 -6.59 -5.68 -29.90
N ARG A 337 -6.61 -6.97 -30.29
CA ARG A 337 -7.11 -7.41 -31.60
C ARG A 337 -8.60 -7.14 -31.74
N VAL A 338 -9.40 -7.60 -30.78
CA VAL A 338 -10.85 -7.38 -30.77
C VAL A 338 -11.21 -5.89 -30.83
N ALA A 339 -10.44 -5.02 -30.16
CA ALA A 339 -10.63 -3.58 -30.20
C ALA A 339 -10.49 -3.01 -31.61
N ARG A 340 -9.46 -3.45 -32.35
CA ARG A 340 -9.26 -3.04 -33.74
C ARG A 340 -10.41 -3.53 -34.62
N ASP A 341 -10.87 -4.76 -34.41
CA ASP A 341 -11.96 -5.35 -35.18
C ASP A 341 -13.30 -4.63 -34.91
N ILE A 342 -13.59 -4.29 -33.65
CA ILE A 342 -14.76 -3.50 -33.26
C ILE A 342 -14.72 -2.10 -33.88
N ILE A 343 -13.57 -1.42 -33.81
CA ILE A 343 -13.42 -0.07 -34.39
C ILE A 343 -13.59 -0.13 -35.91
N ALA A 344 -13.02 -1.14 -36.58
CA ALA A 344 -13.15 -1.32 -38.03
C ALA A 344 -14.61 -1.58 -38.43
N HIS A 345 -15.31 -2.49 -37.74
CA HIS A 345 -16.73 -2.78 -38.01
C HIS A 345 -17.62 -1.56 -37.69
N MET A 346 -17.32 -0.84 -36.62
CA MET A 346 -18.03 0.40 -36.30
C MET A 346 -17.87 1.44 -37.40
N ASN A 347 -16.66 1.63 -37.95
CA ASN A 347 -16.43 2.54 -39.06
C ASN A 347 -17.20 2.12 -40.33
N ASP A 348 -17.25 0.82 -40.64
CA ASP A 348 -18.07 0.29 -41.75
C ASP A 348 -19.57 0.58 -41.55
N ILE A 349 -20.09 0.43 -40.32
CA ILE A 349 -21.48 0.79 -39.99
C ILE A 349 -21.70 2.30 -40.14
N ILE A 350 -20.78 3.13 -39.65
CA ILE A 350 -20.87 4.60 -39.74
C ILE A 350 -20.90 5.06 -41.19
N GLU A 351 -20.12 4.43 -42.08
CA GLU A 351 -20.07 4.76 -43.50
C GLU A 351 -21.28 4.22 -44.28
N ARG A 352 -21.78 3.05 -43.91
CA ARG A 352 -22.87 2.37 -44.63
C ARG A 352 -24.26 2.95 -44.35
N TYR A 353 -24.49 3.48 -43.15
CA TYR A 353 -25.82 3.93 -42.71
C TYR A 353 -25.87 5.46 -42.49
N PRO A 354 -26.55 6.23 -43.36
CA PRO A 354 -26.58 7.70 -43.28
C PRO A 354 -27.14 8.28 -41.98
N ASP A 355 -28.09 7.59 -41.34
CA ASP A 355 -28.67 7.99 -40.06
C ASP A 355 -27.67 7.84 -38.90
N VAL A 356 -26.81 6.81 -38.96
CA VAL A 356 -25.71 6.60 -38.02
C VAL A 356 -24.60 7.61 -38.28
N GLN A 357 -24.25 7.85 -39.55
CA GLN A 357 -23.28 8.87 -39.94
C GLN A 357 -23.65 10.24 -39.37
N SER A 358 -24.89 10.67 -39.57
CA SER A 358 -25.40 11.96 -39.06
C SER A 358 -25.44 12.02 -37.53
N ALA A 359 -25.61 10.89 -36.85
CA ALA A 359 -25.50 10.81 -35.40
C ALA A 359 -24.04 10.90 -34.93
N PHE A 360 -23.13 10.23 -35.64
CA PHE A 360 -21.70 10.26 -35.37
C PHE A 360 -21.11 11.67 -35.60
N ASP A 361 -21.52 12.37 -36.66
CA ASP A 361 -21.03 13.72 -36.95
C ASP A 361 -21.46 14.71 -35.86
N ARG A 362 -22.68 14.58 -35.33
CA ARG A 362 -23.13 15.34 -34.15
C ARG A 362 -22.34 14.96 -32.89
N TYR A 363 -22.02 13.69 -32.72
CA TYR A 363 -21.17 13.22 -31.63
C TYR A 363 -19.75 13.81 -31.70
N LEU A 364 -19.13 13.79 -32.89
CA LEU A 364 -17.83 14.42 -33.13
C LEU A 364 -17.87 15.92 -32.85
N ALA A 365 -18.90 16.63 -33.33
CA ALA A 365 -19.07 18.05 -33.02
C ALA A 365 -19.20 18.32 -31.52
N GLY A 366 -19.94 17.47 -30.79
CA GLY A 366 -20.07 17.54 -29.33
C GLY A 366 -18.74 17.33 -28.59
N LEU A 367 -17.94 16.35 -29.02
CA LEU A 367 -16.59 16.14 -28.49
C LEU A 367 -15.67 17.33 -28.76
N GLN A 368 -15.68 17.85 -30.00
CA GLN A 368 -14.87 19.02 -30.37
C GLN A 368 -15.25 20.25 -29.54
N LYS A 369 -16.53 20.34 -29.15
CA LYS A 369 -17.07 21.41 -28.33
C LYS A 369 -16.66 21.31 -26.85
N ASN A 370 -16.66 20.10 -26.30
CA ASN A 370 -16.37 19.86 -24.88
C ASN A 370 -14.88 19.70 -24.60
N ILE A 371 -14.13 19.07 -25.49
CA ILE A 371 -12.72 18.75 -25.31
C ILE A 371 -11.85 19.70 -26.13
N ASN A 372 -11.66 19.45 -27.43
CA ASN A 372 -10.77 20.25 -28.28
C ASN A 372 -11.18 20.17 -29.76
N THR A 373 -11.06 21.27 -30.52
CA THR A 373 -11.39 21.28 -31.96
C THR A 373 -10.53 20.34 -32.80
N SER A 374 -9.34 20.00 -32.32
CA SER A 374 -8.40 19.09 -32.98
C SER A 374 -8.85 17.62 -33.01
N ILE A 375 -9.90 17.25 -32.27
CA ILE A 375 -10.41 15.87 -32.30
C ILE A 375 -10.92 15.54 -33.69
N ASP A 376 -10.30 14.53 -34.30
CA ASP A 376 -10.68 14.02 -35.62
C ASP A 376 -11.65 12.82 -35.53
N ARG A 377 -12.11 12.35 -36.70
CA ARG A 377 -13.04 11.22 -36.81
C ARG A 377 -12.46 9.92 -36.27
N GLU A 378 -11.14 9.69 -36.45
CA GLU A 378 -10.45 8.49 -35.98
C GLU A 378 -10.36 8.48 -34.45
N GLN A 379 -10.03 9.61 -33.84
CA GLN A 379 -9.98 9.79 -32.38
C GLN A 379 -11.37 9.64 -31.75
N ALA A 380 -12.40 10.23 -32.34
CA ALA A 380 -13.78 10.06 -31.87
C ALA A 380 -14.24 8.59 -31.93
N ALA A 381 -13.88 7.88 -33.01
CA ALA A 381 -14.10 6.43 -33.13
C ALA A 381 -13.30 5.65 -32.06
N GLU A 382 -12.03 6.00 -31.84
CA GLU A 382 -11.20 5.36 -30.82
C GLU A 382 -11.80 5.53 -29.41
N MET A 383 -12.32 6.71 -29.08
CA MET A 383 -13.00 6.97 -27.80
C MET A 383 -14.26 6.11 -27.61
N LEU A 384 -15.08 5.92 -28.66
CA LEU A 384 -16.22 4.99 -28.60
C LEU A 384 -15.77 3.54 -28.45
N GLY A 385 -14.73 3.13 -29.19
CA GLY A 385 -14.15 1.79 -29.07
C GLY A 385 -13.63 1.50 -27.67
N GLN A 386 -12.94 2.48 -27.05
CA GLN A 386 -12.52 2.41 -25.65
C GLN A 386 -13.74 2.24 -24.74
N HIS A 387 -14.77 3.06 -24.86
CA HIS A 387 -15.98 2.94 -24.05
C HIS A 387 -16.66 1.57 -24.18
N ILE A 388 -16.79 1.01 -25.39
CA ILE A 388 -17.38 -0.32 -25.62
C ILE A 388 -16.62 -1.42 -24.86
N ILE A 389 -15.29 -1.33 -24.82
CA ILE A 389 -14.45 -2.34 -24.16
C ILE A 389 -14.44 -2.16 -22.66
N VAL A 390 -14.42 -0.91 -22.21
CA VAL A 390 -14.18 -0.51 -20.83
C VAL A 390 -15.44 -0.52 -20.00
N GLY A 391 -16.58 -0.10 -20.55
CA GLY A 391 -17.87 -0.06 -19.84
C GLY A 391 -18.17 -1.37 -19.10
N PRO A 392 -18.15 -2.54 -19.78
CA PRO A 392 -18.40 -3.82 -19.14
C PRO A 392 -17.35 -4.23 -18.08
N ILE A 393 -16.11 -3.74 -18.20
CA ILE A 393 -15.06 -3.96 -17.19
C ILE A 393 -15.41 -3.18 -15.93
N PHE A 394 -15.84 -1.92 -16.06
CA PHE A 394 -16.26 -1.11 -14.92
C PHE A 394 -17.56 -1.64 -14.30
N ASP A 395 -18.55 -2.05 -15.10
CA ASP A 395 -19.75 -2.70 -14.58
C ASP A 395 -19.42 -4.00 -13.82
N ALA A 396 -18.41 -4.75 -14.26
CA ALA A 396 -17.92 -5.92 -13.54
C ALA A 396 -17.20 -5.55 -12.24
N LEU A 397 -16.29 -4.56 -12.28
CA LEU A 397 -15.51 -4.05 -11.14
C LEU A 397 -16.39 -3.47 -10.04
N PHE A 398 -17.54 -2.91 -10.41
CA PHE A 398 -18.40 -2.19 -9.51
C PHE A 398 -19.85 -2.62 -9.68
N ALA A 399 -20.15 -3.90 -9.40
CA ALA A 399 -21.49 -4.47 -9.56
C ALA A 399 -22.58 -3.71 -8.76
N ASP A 400 -22.23 -3.11 -7.62
CA ASP A 400 -23.13 -2.28 -6.79
C ASP A 400 -23.30 -0.85 -7.33
N TYR A 401 -22.57 -0.48 -8.37
CA TYR A 401 -22.54 0.84 -8.96
C TYR A 401 -22.93 0.78 -10.43
N HIS A 402 -24.07 1.39 -10.76
CA HIS A 402 -24.52 1.50 -12.14
C HIS A 402 -23.75 2.61 -12.87
N PHE A 403 -22.48 2.34 -13.21
CA PHE A 403 -21.57 3.29 -13.85
C PHE A 403 -22.16 3.92 -15.13
N ASN A 404 -22.77 3.11 -16.00
CA ASN A 404 -23.40 3.60 -17.22
C ASN A 404 -24.61 4.51 -16.97
N ASP A 405 -25.26 4.39 -15.81
CA ASP A 405 -26.47 5.13 -15.45
C ASP A 405 -26.18 6.37 -14.60
N ASN A 406 -24.99 6.47 -14.01
CA ASN A 406 -24.62 7.57 -13.12
C ASN A 406 -23.75 8.63 -13.80
N ASN A 407 -22.83 8.23 -14.70
CA ASN A 407 -21.88 9.14 -15.32
C ASN A 407 -22.43 9.84 -16.59
N ALA A 408 -22.38 11.18 -16.61
CA ALA A 408 -22.89 12.03 -17.71
C ALA A 408 -22.29 11.71 -19.09
N VAL A 409 -20.97 11.50 -19.14
CA VAL A 409 -20.26 11.15 -20.38
C VAL A 409 -20.63 9.73 -20.80
N SER A 410 -20.64 8.79 -19.85
CA SER A 410 -20.98 7.38 -20.10
C SER A 410 -22.37 7.22 -20.72
N LYS A 411 -23.40 7.90 -20.17
CA LYS A 411 -24.76 7.94 -20.76
C LYS A 411 -24.76 8.40 -22.21
N THR A 412 -23.93 9.39 -22.53
CA THR A 412 -23.85 9.96 -23.87
C THR A 412 -23.19 8.99 -24.86
N LEU A 413 -22.10 8.36 -24.45
CA LEU A 413 -21.44 7.33 -25.26
C LEU A 413 -22.33 6.09 -25.43
N ALA A 414 -23.02 5.65 -24.38
CA ALA A 414 -23.94 4.53 -24.41
C ALA A 414 -25.09 4.73 -25.42
N ARG A 415 -25.63 5.96 -25.53
CA ARG A 415 -26.63 6.30 -26.56
C ARG A 415 -26.10 6.13 -27.98
N MET A 416 -24.84 6.50 -28.23
CA MET A 416 -24.22 6.34 -29.53
C MET A 416 -23.90 4.86 -29.83
N VAL A 417 -23.39 4.13 -28.84
CA VAL A 417 -23.14 2.68 -28.93
C VAL A 417 -24.43 1.92 -29.24
N LYS A 418 -25.54 2.27 -28.59
CA LYS A 418 -26.84 1.65 -28.86
C LYS A 418 -27.27 1.79 -30.32
N LYS A 419 -27.10 2.97 -30.93
CA LYS A 419 -27.38 3.19 -32.36
C LYS A 419 -26.53 2.30 -33.27
N LEU A 420 -25.27 2.03 -32.88
CA LEU A 420 -24.39 1.14 -33.62
C LEU A 420 -24.80 -0.34 -33.44
N GLN A 421 -25.20 -0.73 -32.23
CA GLN A 421 -25.71 -2.07 -31.92
C GLN A 421 -27.01 -2.39 -32.67
N ASP A 422 -27.92 -1.43 -32.78
CA ASP A 422 -29.16 -1.55 -33.58
C ASP A 422 -28.88 -1.86 -35.06
N ARG A 423 -27.66 -1.56 -35.54
CA ARG A 423 -27.18 -1.86 -36.91
C ARG A 423 -26.25 -3.07 -37.00
N GLY A 424 -26.09 -3.83 -35.91
CA GLY A 424 -25.38 -5.10 -35.89
C GLY A 424 -23.97 -5.06 -35.29
N LEU A 425 -23.55 -3.95 -34.66
CA LEU A 425 -22.30 -3.91 -33.91
C LEU A 425 -22.35 -4.89 -32.71
N GLY A 426 -21.31 -5.71 -32.54
CA GLY A 426 -21.12 -6.52 -31.31
C GLY A 426 -21.62 -7.98 -31.35
N LYS A 427 -22.03 -8.51 -32.51
CA LYS A 427 -22.42 -9.93 -32.65
C LYS A 427 -21.27 -10.93 -32.40
N ASP A 428 -20.01 -10.48 -32.51
CA ASP A 428 -18.80 -11.31 -32.36
C ASP A 428 -18.01 -11.00 -31.07
N THR A 429 -18.69 -10.81 -29.93
CA THR A 429 -18.06 -10.43 -28.64
C THR A 429 -17.78 -11.61 -27.70
N THR A 430 -17.80 -12.85 -28.19
CA THR A 430 -17.64 -14.08 -27.38
C THR A 430 -16.34 -14.07 -26.56
N ILE A 431 -15.23 -13.60 -27.13
CA ILE A 431 -13.93 -13.46 -26.45
C ILE A 431 -14.04 -12.48 -25.27
N LEU A 432 -14.70 -11.33 -25.47
CA LEU A 432 -14.90 -10.34 -24.42
C LEU A 432 -15.79 -10.86 -23.29
N ASN A 433 -16.80 -11.67 -23.60
CA ASN A 433 -17.67 -12.25 -22.57
C ASN A 433 -16.92 -13.18 -21.62
N SER A 434 -16.05 -14.06 -22.15
CA SER A 434 -15.18 -14.90 -21.31
C SER A 434 -14.19 -14.07 -20.49
N PHE A 435 -13.67 -12.98 -21.05
CA PHE A 435 -12.80 -12.05 -20.33
C PHE A 435 -13.54 -11.40 -19.16
N TYR A 436 -14.71 -10.79 -19.41
CA TYR A 436 -15.50 -10.12 -18.38
C TYR A 436 -15.97 -11.08 -17.29
N ALA A 437 -16.32 -12.32 -17.64
CA ALA A 437 -16.64 -13.36 -16.65
C ALA A 437 -15.44 -13.66 -15.74
N SER A 438 -14.23 -13.72 -16.30
CA SER A 438 -13.00 -13.89 -15.52
C SER A 438 -12.74 -12.72 -14.57
N ILE A 439 -12.94 -11.47 -15.03
CA ILE A 439 -12.81 -10.29 -14.15
C ILE A 439 -13.82 -10.38 -13.00
N ARG A 440 -15.11 -10.66 -13.28
CA ARG A 440 -16.15 -10.78 -12.24
C ARG A 440 -15.81 -11.86 -11.21
N ASN A 441 -15.33 -13.01 -11.66
CA ASN A 441 -14.90 -14.09 -10.76
C ASN A 441 -13.72 -13.67 -9.88
N GLN A 442 -12.82 -12.82 -10.40
CA GLN A 442 -11.69 -12.31 -9.63
C GLN A 442 -12.09 -11.20 -8.64
N ILE A 443 -13.11 -10.40 -8.96
CA ILE A 443 -13.59 -9.29 -8.13
C ILE A 443 -14.53 -9.78 -7.02
N GLY A 444 -15.27 -10.88 -7.23
CA GLY A 444 -16.27 -11.38 -6.28
C GLY A 444 -15.74 -11.58 -4.85
N ASP A 445 -14.44 -11.79 -4.69
CA ASP A 445 -13.76 -11.97 -3.41
C ASP A 445 -13.04 -10.70 -2.88
N ILE A 446 -13.08 -9.57 -3.61
CA ILE A 446 -12.39 -8.31 -3.26
C ILE A 446 -13.35 -7.34 -2.57
N THR A 447 -13.21 -7.22 -1.26
CA THR A 447 -14.03 -6.35 -0.41
C THR A 447 -13.37 -5.01 -0.07
N SER A 448 -12.03 -4.90 -0.14
CA SER A 448 -11.30 -3.67 0.22
C SER A 448 -11.29 -2.63 -0.91
N PRO A 449 -11.61 -1.35 -0.64
CA PRO A 449 -11.44 -0.24 -1.60
C PRO A 449 -10.00 -0.09 -2.11
N ALA A 450 -8.99 -0.33 -1.27
CA ALA A 450 -7.59 -0.23 -1.66
C ALA A 450 -7.17 -1.39 -2.58
N ALA A 451 -7.64 -2.60 -2.32
CA ALA A 451 -7.46 -3.74 -3.23
C ALA A 451 -8.13 -3.52 -4.60
N ARG A 452 -9.32 -2.89 -4.63
CA ARG A 452 -9.97 -2.47 -5.89
C ARG A 452 -9.14 -1.44 -6.64
N GLN A 453 -8.61 -0.41 -5.96
CA GLN A 453 -7.72 0.58 -6.58
C GLN A 453 -6.45 -0.06 -7.15
N GLN A 454 -5.84 -1.01 -6.43
CA GLN A 454 -4.67 -1.74 -6.90
C GLN A 454 -5.00 -2.60 -8.13
N LEU A 455 -6.18 -3.23 -8.16
CA LEU A 455 -6.66 -3.96 -9.33
C LEU A 455 -6.85 -3.02 -10.54
N ILE A 456 -7.46 -1.85 -10.35
CA ILE A 456 -7.61 -0.84 -11.42
C ILE A 456 -6.24 -0.40 -11.93
N LYS A 457 -5.27 -0.18 -11.03
CA LYS A 457 -3.90 0.18 -11.41
C LYS A 457 -3.20 -0.95 -12.19
N GLU A 458 -3.40 -2.21 -11.82
CA GLU A 458 -2.86 -3.35 -12.55
C GLU A 458 -3.54 -3.52 -13.91
N LEU A 459 -4.86 -3.38 -13.99
CA LEU A 459 -5.62 -3.34 -15.24
C LEU A 459 -5.09 -2.22 -16.13
N TYR A 460 -4.95 -1.00 -15.61
CA TYR A 460 -4.37 0.13 -16.32
C TYR A 460 -3.00 -0.21 -16.93
N ASN A 461 -2.04 -0.63 -16.09
CA ASN A 461 -0.66 -0.81 -16.54
C ASN A 461 -0.47 -2.02 -17.47
N ARG A 462 -1.28 -3.07 -17.33
CA ARG A 462 -1.08 -4.34 -18.07
C ARG A 462 -2.05 -4.52 -19.23
N PHE A 463 -3.30 -4.10 -19.07
CA PHE A 463 -4.33 -4.26 -20.09
C PHE A 463 -4.33 -3.08 -21.06
N PHE A 464 -4.43 -1.85 -20.56
CA PHE A 464 -4.61 -0.68 -21.43
C PHE A 464 -3.35 -0.31 -22.21
N ALA A 465 -2.17 -0.48 -21.62
CA ALA A 465 -0.90 -0.28 -22.30
C ALA A 465 -0.73 -1.18 -23.54
N VAL A 466 -1.35 -2.36 -23.53
CA VAL A 466 -1.28 -3.33 -24.64
C VAL A 466 -2.48 -3.18 -25.59
N ALA A 467 -3.69 -2.92 -25.07
CA ALA A 467 -4.89 -2.79 -25.88
C ALA A 467 -4.94 -1.46 -26.67
N PHE A 468 -4.46 -0.36 -26.06
CA PHE A 468 -4.50 0.99 -26.65
C PHE A 468 -3.12 1.70 -26.58
N PRO A 469 -2.07 1.13 -27.21
CA PRO A 469 -0.70 1.61 -27.04
C PRO A 469 -0.51 3.04 -27.57
N LYS A 470 -1.19 3.43 -28.66
CA LYS A 470 -1.13 4.80 -29.21
C LYS A 470 -1.70 5.82 -28.23
N THR A 471 -2.85 5.50 -27.64
CA THR A 471 -3.49 6.32 -26.61
C THR A 471 -2.58 6.43 -25.39
N VAL A 472 -2.07 5.33 -24.84
CA VAL A 472 -1.16 5.37 -23.66
C VAL A 472 0.13 6.15 -23.94
N GLN A 473 0.74 6.00 -25.12
CA GLN A 473 1.95 6.74 -25.50
C GLN A 473 1.73 8.24 -25.66
N ARG A 474 0.59 8.65 -26.25
CA ARG A 474 0.22 10.07 -26.40
C ARG A 474 -0.02 10.73 -25.04
N LEU A 475 -0.55 9.97 -24.09
CA LEU A 475 -1.07 10.52 -22.84
C LEU A 475 -0.05 10.54 -21.70
N GLY A 476 0.96 9.66 -21.73
CA GLY A 476 2.04 9.68 -20.75
C GLY A 476 1.54 9.67 -19.31
N ILE A 477 0.42 8.99 -19.01
CA ILE A 477 -0.22 9.00 -17.69
C ILE A 477 0.77 8.45 -16.66
N VAL A 478 1.20 9.32 -15.76
CA VAL A 478 2.13 8.99 -14.68
C VAL A 478 1.35 8.91 -13.38
N TYR A 479 1.39 7.75 -12.72
CA TYR A 479 0.89 7.64 -11.36
C TYR A 479 1.79 8.44 -10.41
N THR A 480 1.20 9.47 -9.82
CA THR A 480 1.90 10.29 -8.81
C THR A 480 2.10 9.47 -7.53
N PRO A 481 3.33 9.38 -6.99
CA PRO A 481 3.58 8.74 -5.71
C PRO A 481 2.73 9.37 -4.60
N ILE A 482 2.15 8.54 -3.72
CA ILE A 482 1.21 8.98 -2.68
C ILE A 482 1.89 9.95 -1.72
N GLU A 483 3.16 9.69 -1.40
CA GLU A 483 3.98 10.53 -0.52
C GLU A 483 4.11 11.96 -1.07
N CYS A 484 4.20 12.09 -2.40
CA CYS A 484 4.26 13.40 -3.06
C CYS A 484 2.92 14.12 -3.01
N VAL A 485 1.83 13.38 -3.26
CA VAL A 485 0.46 13.92 -3.21
C VAL A 485 0.13 14.40 -1.80
N ASP A 486 0.39 13.56 -0.79
CA ASP A 486 0.13 13.87 0.62
C ASP A 486 0.97 15.06 1.05
N PHE A 487 2.24 15.14 0.67
CA PHE A 487 3.09 16.30 0.98
C PHE A 487 2.50 17.59 0.40
N ILE A 488 2.04 17.58 -0.86
CA ILE A 488 1.44 18.78 -1.47
C ILE A 488 0.17 19.19 -0.74
N ILE A 489 -0.73 18.23 -0.45
CA ILE A 489 -2.00 18.50 0.23
C ILE A 489 -1.77 19.15 1.60
N HIS A 490 -0.90 18.57 2.43
CA HIS A 490 -0.61 19.10 3.77
C HIS A 490 0.15 20.43 3.70
N SER A 491 1.02 20.62 2.71
CA SER A 491 1.72 21.90 2.50
C SER A 491 0.75 23.01 2.10
N VAL A 492 -0.20 22.71 1.21
CA VAL A 492 -1.24 23.66 0.80
C VAL A 492 -2.15 24.00 1.98
N GLU A 493 -2.56 23.02 2.80
CA GLU A 493 -3.31 23.29 4.04
C GLU A 493 -2.53 24.19 4.99
N SER A 494 -1.25 23.93 5.20
CA SER A 494 -0.39 24.78 6.05
C SER A 494 -0.28 26.20 5.52
N LEU A 495 -0.09 26.36 4.20
CA LEU A 495 -0.03 27.65 3.54
C LEU A 495 -1.39 28.37 3.59
N MET A 496 -2.51 27.66 3.44
CA MET A 496 -3.84 28.23 3.55
C MET A 496 -4.08 28.82 4.94
N ASN A 497 -3.69 28.07 5.99
CA ASN A 497 -3.80 28.54 7.36
C ASN A 497 -2.88 29.73 7.62
N ARG A 498 -1.63 29.68 7.16
CA ARG A 498 -0.63 30.72 7.42
C ARG A 498 -0.90 32.02 6.67
N GLU A 499 -1.25 31.94 5.39
CA GLU A 499 -1.28 33.08 4.48
C GLU A 499 -2.69 33.69 4.35
N PHE A 500 -3.73 32.90 4.62
CA PHE A 500 -5.13 33.35 4.51
C PHE A 500 -5.92 33.17 5.81
N GLY A 501 -5.40 32.46 6.81
CA GLY A 501 -6.13 32.19 8.06
C GLY A 501 -7.33 31.25 7.87
N ARG A 502 -7.30 30.39 6.84
CA ARG A 502 -8.39 29.47 6.50
C ARG A 502 -7.86 28.05 6.35
N SER A 503 -8.76 27.08 6.42
CA SER A 503 -8.50 25.67 6.11
C SER A 503 -9.09 25.29 4.74
N LEU A 504 -8.52 24.27 4.09
CA LEU A 504 -9.11 23.61 2.93
C LEU A 504 -10.51 23.06 3.21
N SER A 505 -10.89 22.84 4.48
CA SER A 505 -12.24 22.44 4.89
C SER A 505 -13.28 23.57 4.85
N ASP A 506 -12.85 24.84 4.91
CA ASP A 506 -13.76 25.98 5.12
C ASP A 506 -14.61 26.27 3.88
N GLU A 507 -15.81 26.83 4.09
CA GLU A 507 -16.77 27.15 3.03
C GLU A 507 -16.24 28.20 2.04
N ASN A 508 -16.53 28.06 0.74
CA ASN A 508 -15.99 28.94 -0.31
C ASN A 508 -14.46 28.88 -0.46
N VAL A 509 -13.83 27.77 -0.08
CA VAL A 509 -12.46 27.42 -0.53
C VAL A 509 -12.61 26.36 -1.62
N HIS A 510 -12.70 26.79 -2.88
CA HIS A 510 -12.83 25.86 -4.00
C HIS A 510 -11.44 25.36 -4.43
N ILE A 511 -11.35 24.04 -4.61
CA ILE A 511 -10.14 23.31 -4.95
C ILE A 511 -10.32 22.69 -6.33
N LEU A 512 -9.39 22.94 -7.23
CA LEU A 512 -9.39 22.41 -8.58
C LEU A 512 -8.15 21.55 -8.82
N ASP A 513 -8.36 20.32 -9.29
CA ASP A 513 -7.33 19.56 -10.00
C ASP A 513 -7.58 19.62 -11.52
N PRO A 514 -6.84 20.45 -12.27
CA PRO A 514 -7.04 20.61 -13.71
C PRO A 514 -6.55 19.42 -14.55
N PHE A 515 -5.83 18.46 -13.94
CA PHE A 515 -5.23 17.31 -14.61
C PHE A 515 -5.34 16.09 -13.70
N VAL A 516 -6.58 15.73 -13.36
CA VAL A 516 -6.88 14.83 -12.24
C VAL A 516 -6.30 13.42 -12.41
N GLY A 517 -6.03 12.99 -13.64
CA GLY A 517 -5.50 11.67 -13.96
C GLY A 517 -6.42 10.59 -13.41
N THR A 518 -5.95 9.82 -12.43
CA THR A 518 -6.72 8.76 -11.79
C THR A 518 -7.46 9.19 -10.51
N GLY A 519 -7.59 10.49 -10.23
CA GLY A 519 -8.29 10.98 -9.04
C GLY A 519 -7.43 11.10 -7.79
N THR A 520 -6.10 10.92 -7.90
CA THR A 520 -5.25 10.70 -6.71
C THR A 520 -5.21 11.89 -5.76
N PHE A 521 -5.05 13.13 -6.25
CA PHE A 521 -5.05 14.29 -5.35
C PHE A 521 -6.37 14.45 -4.60
N ILE A 522 -7.50 14.23 -5.27
CA ILE A 522 -8.82 14.42 -4.68
C ILE A 522 -9.16 13.31 -3.69
N THR A 523 -8.91 12.05 -4.06
CA THR A 523 -9.09 10.91 -3.14
C THR A 523 -8.23 11.04 -1.89
N ARG A 524 -6.95 11.41 -2.03
CA ARG A 524 -6.05 11.63 -0.89
C ARG A 524 -6.47 12.83 -0.04
N LEU A 525 -6.99 13.89 -0.65
CA LEU A 525 -7.54 15.03 0.09
C LEU A 525 -8.74 14.61 0.93
N LEU A 526 -9.68 13.82 0.36
CA LEU A 526 -10.81 13.28 1.12
C LEU A 526 -10.35 12.38 2.29
N GLN A 527 -9.32 11.55 2.07
CA GLN A 527 -8.77 10.63 3.08
C GLN A 527 -7.81 11.27 4.09
N SER A 528 -7.38 12.50 3.85
CA SER A 528 -6.32 13.15 4.64
C SER A 528 -6.77 13.54 6.06
N GLY A 529 -8.08 13.60 6.30
CA GLY A 529 -8.64 14.14 7.54
C GLY A 529 -8.62 15.67 7.64
N ILE A 530 -8.13 16.37 6.61
CA ILE A 530 -8.14 17.84 6.56
C ILE A 530 -9.57 18.36 6.35
N ILE A 531 -10.34 17.72 5.46
CA ILE A 531 -11.76 18.02 5.29
C ILE A 531 -12.52 17.41 6.47
N LYS A 532 -13.14 18.26 7.29
CA LYS A 532 -13.92 17.83 8.46
C LYS A 532 -15.15 17.04 8.00
N ASP A 533 -15.54 16.01 8.77
CA ASP A 533 -16.68 15.14 8.43
C ASP A 533 -17.98 15.92 8.13
N LYS A 534 -18.26 16.97 8.91
CA LYS A 534 -19.44 17.83 8.72
C LYS A 534 -19.42 18.61 7.40
N ASP A 535 -18.24 18.88 6.87
CA ASP A 535 -18.00 19.69 5.67
C ASP A 535 -17.81 18.80 4.42
N LEU A 536 -17.52 17.51 4.60
CA LEU A 536 -17.20 16.55 3.55
C LEU A 536 -18.23 16.53 2.42
N LYS A 537 -19.51 16.43 2.75
CA LYS A 537 -20.60 16.41 1.75
C LYS A 537 -20.71 17.72 0.96
N ARG A 538 -20.53 18.87 1.62
CA ARG A 538 -20.54 20.18 0.95
C ARG A 538 -19.34 20.31 0.00
N LYS A 539 -18.16 19.94 0.47
CA LYS A 539 -16.92 19.96 -0.31
C LYS A 539 -17.06 19.11 -1.56
N TYR A 540 -17.45 17.86 -1.39
CA TYR A 540 -17.68 16.91 -2.47
C TYR A 540 -18.69 17.41 -3.52
N LEU A 541 -19.84 17.92 -3.08
CA LEU A 541 -20.92 18.32 -4.00
C LEU A 541 -20.71 19.67 -4.69
N LYS A 542 -19.92 20.59 -4.11
CA LYS A 542 -19.90 22.00 -4.57
C LYS A 542 -18.52 22.62 -4.75
N GLU A 543 -17.50 22.15 -4.04
CA GLU A 543 -16.24 22.90 -3.89
C GLU A 543 -14.99 22.14 -4.33
N LEU A 544 -15.09 20.85 -4.60
CA LEU A 544 -14.06 20.07 -5.27
C LEU A 544 -14.37 19.98 -6.76
N HIS A 545 -13.39 20.30 -7.60
CA HIS A 545 -13.52 20.34 -9.05
C HIS A 545 -12.38 19.61 -9.73
N CYS A 546 -12.67 18.92 -10.82
CA CYS A 546 -11.69 18.10 -11.53
C CYS A 546 -11.87 18.21 -13.05
N ASN A 547 -10.78 18.28 -13.78
CA ASN A 547 -10.78 18.09 -15.24
C ASN A 547 -9.91 16.91 -15.64
N GLU A 548 -10.33 16.22 -16.68
CA GLU A 548 -9.53 15.22 -17.38
C GLU A 548 -9.82 15.27 -18.87
N ILE A 549 -8.78 15.08 -19.70
CA ILE A 549 -8.92 15.02 -21.16
C ILE A 549 -9.08 13.58 -21.66
N VAL A 550 -8.56 12.61 -20.89
CA VAL A 550 -8.54 11.19 -21.24
C VAL A 550 -9.78 10.48 -20.72
N LEU A 551 -10.60 9.94 -21.61
CA LEU A 551 -11.83 9.22 -21.25
C LEU A 551 -11.62 8.11 -20.20
N LEU A 552 -10.58 7.30 -20.37
CA LEU A 552 -10.29 6.22 -19.42
C LEU A 552 -9.86 6.74 -18.05
N ALA A 553 -8.97 7.75 -18.01
CA ALA A 553 -8.50 8.31 -16.75
C ALA A 553 -9.66 9.01 -16.03
N TYR A 554 -10.52 9.70 -16.79
CA TYR A 554 -11.77 10.29 -16.32
C TYR A 554 -12.66 9.25 -15.61
N TYR A 555 -12.89 8.09 -16.22
CA TYR A 555 -13.68 7.01 -15.57
C TYR A 555 -13.02 6.45 -14.32
N VAL A 556 -11.71 6.27 -14.33
CA VAL A 556 -10.98 5.82 -13.14
C VAL A 556 -11.09 6.86 -12.01
N ALA A 557 -10.91 8.14 -12.32
CA ALA A 557 -10.99 9.21 -11.35
C ALA A 557 -12.38 9.33 -10.75
N ASP A 558 -13.42 9.31 -11.58
CA ASP A 558 -14.82 9.37 -11.16
C ASP A 558 -15.14 8.29 -10.12
N VAL A 559 -14.93 7.02 -10.50
CA VAL A 559 -15.24 5.90 -9.60
C VAL A 559 -14.37 5.89 -8.35
N ASN A 560 -13.09 6.27 -8.46
CA ASN A 560 -12.21 6.36 -7.30
C ASN A 560 -12.68 7.42 -6.29
N ILE A 561 -13.05 8.61 -6.78
CA ILE A 561 -13.51 9.72 -5.95
C ILE A 561 -14.83 9.33 -5.27
N GLU A 562 -15.78 8.79 -6.01
CA GLU A 562 -17.08 8.37 -5.47
C GLU A 562 -16.92 7.22 -4.46
N THR A 563 -16.10 6.20 -4.76
CA THR A 563 -15.85 5.07 -3.85
C THR A 563 -15.25 5.54 -2.52
N VAL A 564 -14.25 6.43 -2.59
CA VAL A 564 -13.63 7.00 -1.38
C VAL A 564 -14.64 7.82 -0.58
N PHE A 565 -15.44 8.66 -1.25
CA PHE A 565 -16.49 9.43 -0.57
C PHE A 565 -17.49 8.53 0.16
N HIS A 566 -18.02 7.48 -0.49
CA HIS A 566 -18.98 6.57 0.15
C HIS A 566 -18.36 5.74 1.28
N SER A 567 -17.05 5.45 1.21
CA SER A 567 -16.35 4.78 2.32
C SER A 567 -16.20 5.68 3.55
N LEU A 568 -16.08 7.00 3.36
CA LEU A 568 -15.95 7.99 4.43
C LEU A 568 -17.32 8.53 4.90
N HIS A 569 -18.33 8.49 4.03
CA HIS A 569 -19.69 8.96 4.29
C HIS A 569 -20.72 7.91 3.87
N PRO A 570 -20.89 6.81 4.64
CA PRO A 570 -21.89 5.79 4.35
C PRO A 570 -23.30 6.39 4.31
N SER A 571 -24.03 6.15 3.22
CA SER A 571 -25.40 6.65 3.03
C SER A 571 -26.24 5.59 2.32
N ASP A 572 -27.54 5.55 2.64
CA ASP A 572 -28.50 4.66 1.97
C ASP A 572 -28.73 5.01 0.49
N LYS A 573 -28.34 6.23 0.07
CA LYS A 573 -28.43 6.69 -1.31
C LYS A 573 -27.05 6.95 -1.87
N TYR A 574 -26.79 6.41 -3.05
CA TYR A 574 -25.59 6.71 -3.81
C TYR A 574 -25.58 8.18 -4.26
N ILE A 575 -24.44 8.85 -4.11
CA ILE A 575 -24.25 10.27 -4.44
C ILE A 575 -23.14 10.42 -5.48
N ASN A 576 -23.51 10.83 -6.68
CA ASN A 576 -22.57 10.99 -7.79
C ASN A 576 -21.62 12.18 -7.58
N PHE A 577 -20.42 12.10 -8.16
CA PHE A 577 -19.46 13.21 -8.18
C PHE A 577 -19.64 14.06 -9.44
N ASP A 578 -20.61 14.97 -9.41
CA ASP A 578 -20.96 15.80 -10.57
C ASP A 578 -19.93 16.88 -10.95
N ASN A 579 -18.80 16.99 -10.25
CA ASN A 579 -17.80 18.05 -10.47
C ASN A 579 -16.52 17.55 -11.17
N ILE A 580 -16.57 16.38 -11.81
CA ILE A 580 -15.54 15.91 -12.75
C ILE A 580 -15.98 16.20 -14.20
N CYS A 581 -15.15 16.92 -14.94
CA CYS A 581 -15.42 17.30 -16.33
C CYS A 581 -14.49 16.57 -17.30
N LEU A 582 -15.04 16.04 -18.39
CA LEU A 582 -14.26 15.60 -19.55
C LEU A 582 -14.03 16.80 -20.47
N THR A 583 -12.84 17.40 -20.39
CA THR A 583 -12.47 18.63 -21.11
C THR A 583 -10.96 18.76 -21.25
N ASP A 584 -10.51 19.49 -22.26
CA ASP A 584 -9.16 20.04 -22.29
C ASP A 584 -9.14 21.33 -21.46
N THR A 585 -8.38 21.33 -20.36
CA THR A 585 -8.24 22.48 -19.47
C THR A 585 -7.69 23.71 -20.21
N PHE A 586 -6.76 23.54 -21.13
CA PHE A 586 -6.16 24.68 -21.85
C PHE A 586 -7.16 25.31 -22.83
N GLU A 587 -7.97 24.48 -23.50
CA GLU A 587 -9.04 24.93 -24.40
C GLU A 587 -10.16 25.70 -23.68
N LEU A 588 -10.29 25.56 -22.35
CA LEU A 588 -11.26 26.35 -21.56
C LEU A 588 -11.04 27.86 -21.73
N ASN A 589 -9.79 28.32 -21.87
CA ASN A 589 -9.45 29.74 -22.00
C ASN A 589 -9.40 30.22 -23.47
N GLU A 590 -9.44 29.30 -24.43
CA GLU A 590 -9.42 29.63 -25.86
C GLU A 590 -10.80 30.07 -26.37
N ARG A 591 -11.86 29.66 -25.67
CA ARG A 591 -13.25 29.92 -26.05
C ARG A 591 -13.90 30.86 -25.04
N GLY A 592 -14.69 31.79 -25.55
CA GLY A 592 -15.59 32.59 -24.72
C GLY A 592 -16.75 31.75 -24.16
N GLN A 593 -17.92 32.36 -24.00
CA GLN A 593 -19.11 31.67 -23.51
C GLN A 593 -19.48 30.49 -24.43
N ARG A 594 -19.45 29.27 -23.90
CA ARG A 594 -19.81 28.06 -24.63
C ARG A 594 -21.32 28.04 -24.82
N SER A 595 -21.80 27.70 -26.01
CA SER A 595 -23.20 27.31 -26.14
C SER A 595 -23.39 25.95 -25.47
N ILE A 596 -24.52 25.70 -24.83
CA ILE A 596 -24.82 24.37 -24.28
C ILE A 596 -24.83 23.37 -25.44
N ASP A 597 -24.14 22.24 -25.29
CA ASP A 597 -24.22 21.14 -26.23
C ASP A 597 -25.43 20.26 -25.94
N ASP A 598 -26.25 19.95 -26.94
CA ASP A 598 -27.45 19.13 -26.71
C ASP A 598 -27.10 17.66 -26.39
N LEU A 599 -25.96 17.18 -26.86
CA LEU A 599 -25.56 15.79 -26.69
C LEU A 599 -24.82 15.58 -25.35
N PHE A 600 -23.85 16.43 -25.03
CA PHE A 600 -23.03 16.44 -23.81
C PHE A 600 -23.51 17.48 -22.78
N LYS A 601 -24.82 17.75 -22.76
CA LYS A 601 -25.44 18.81 -21.94
C LYS A 601 -24.95 18.83 -20.48
N GLU A 602 -25.06 17.69 -19.80
CA GLU A 602 -24.67 17.56 -18.39
C GLU A 602 -23.19 17.93 -18.17
N ASN A 603 -22.27 17.42 -19.01
CA ASN A 603 -20.84 17.74 -18.92
C ASN A 603 -20.55 19.21 -19.24
N THR A 604 -21.23 19.79 -20.23
CA THR A 604 -21.09 21.22 -20.56
C THR A 604 -21.57 22.12 -19.41
N GLU A 605 -22.70 21.77 -18.77
CA GLU A 605 -23.22 22.49 -17.60
C GLU A 605 -22.28 22.39 -16.39
N GLN A 606 -21.63 21.24 -16.19
CA GLN A 606 -20.59 21.06 -15.17
C GLN A 606 -19.38 21.96 -15.44
N ILE A 607 -18.88 22.00 -16.68
CA ILE A 607 -17.78 22.87 -17.08
C ILE A 607 -18.13 24.34 -16.83
N GLU A 608 -19.32 24.78 -17.23
CA GLU A 608 -19.76 26.17 -17.00
C GLU A 608 -19.83 26.53 -15.52
N ARG A 609 -20.33 25.62 -14.68
CA ARG A 609 -20.36 25.83 -13.21
C ARG A 609 -18.94 25.97 -12.66
N GLN A 610 -18.02 25.10 -13.08
CA GLN A 610 -16.62 25.16 -12.67
C GLN A 610 -15.92 26.46 -13.15
N CYS A 611 -16.17 26.90 -14.39
CA CYS A 611 -15.60 28.14 -14.92
C CYS A 611 -16.06 29.36 -14.11
N LYS A 612 -17.29 29.35 -13.60
CA LYS A 612 -17.85 30.42 -12.75
C LYS A 612 -17.41 30.31 -11.28
N ALA A 613 -16.88 29.17 -10.85
CA ALA A 613 -16.47 28.97 -9.45
C ALA A 613 -15.25 29.83 -9.09
N PRO A 614 -15.22 30.44 -7.89
CA PRO A 614 -14.08 31.20 -7.40
C PRO A 614 -12.99 30.25 -6.88
N ILE A 615 -12.18 29.74 -7.80
CA ILE A 615 -11.09 28.79 -7.49
C ILE A 615 -9.99 29.51 -6.71
N GLN A 616 -9.76 29.06 -5.48
CA GLN A 616 -8.73 29.61 -4.59
C GLN A 616 -7.51 28.69 -4.48
N VAL A 617 -7.69 27.39 -4.76
CA VAL A 617 -6.62 26.40 -4.65
C VAL A 617 -6.58 25.57 -5.93
N ILE A 618 -5.38 25.47 -6.53
CA ILE A 618 -5.12 24.60 -7.68
C ILE A 618 -4.01 23.63 -7.29
N ILE A 619 -4.28 22.33 -7.37
CA ILE A 619 -3.31 21.27 -7.08
C ILE A 619 -3.24 20.28 -8.23
N GLY A 620 -2.16 19.52 -8.35
CA GLY A 620 -2.11 18.44 -9.34
C GLY A 620 -0.72 18.08 -9.84
N ASN A 621 -0.69 17.18 -10.82
CA ASN A 621 0.49 16.79 -11.57
C ASN A 621 0.27 17.06 -13.07
N PRO A 622 0.59 18.28 -13.56
CA PRO A 622 0.40 18.63 -14.95
C PRO A 622 1.19 17.73 -15.93
N PRO A 623 0.74 17.56 -17.19
CA PRO A 623 1.43 16.72 -18.17
C PRO A 623 2.80 17.28 -18.59
N TYR A 624 3.78 16.39 -18.81
CA TYR A 624 5.12 16.76 -19.26
C TYR A 624 5.27 16.47 -20.76
N SER A 625 5.33 17.50 -21.60
CA SER A 625 5.59 17.31 -23.04
C SER A 625 6.23 18.55 -23.66
N VAL A 626 7.54 18.45 -23.92
CA VAL A 626 8.29 19.45 -24.70
C VAL A 626 7.96 19.36 -26.20
N GLY A 627 7.37 18.25 -26.66
CA GLY A 627 7.05 17.95 -28.07
C GLY A 627 7.40 16.52 -28.48
N GLN A 628 7.26 16.20 -29.77
CA GLN A 628 7.58 14.89 -30.34
C GLN A 628 9.09 14.58 -30.35
N LYS A 629 9.47 13.30 -30.17
CA LYS A 629 10.89 12.86 -30.14
C LYS A 629 11.49 12.79 -31.55
N SER A 630 10.65 12.57 -32.56
CA SER A 630 10.98 12.54 -33.98
C SER A 630 9.89 13.24 -34.79
N GLY A 631 10.24 13.88 -35.91
CA GLY A 631 9.28 14.49 -36.83
C GLY A 631 8.30 13.51 -37.49
N ASN A 632 8.56 12.21 -37.37
CA ASN A 632 7.66 11.14 -37.83
C ASN A 632 6.58 10.75 -36.81
N ASP A 633 6.62 11.28 -35.58
CA ASP A 633 5.77 10.76 -34.50
C ASP A 633 4.31 11.25 -34.55
N ASN A 634 3.95 12.13 -35.50
CA ASN A 634 2.61 12.72 -35.65
C ASN A 634 1.94 13.09 -34.30
N ASN A 635 2.75 13.64 -33.37
CA ASN A 635 2.40 13.93 -31.98
C ASN A 635 2.90 15.33 -31.59
N GLN A 636 2.48 16.34 -32.37
CA GLN A 636 2.91 17.72 -32.19
C GLN A 636 2.07 18.31 -31.06
N ASN A 637 2.69 19.11 -30.19
CA ASN A 637 1.95 19.80 -29.13
C ASN A 637 0.87 20.67 -29.79
N LEU A 638 -0.36 20.58 -29.28
CA LEU A 638 -1.45 21.46 -29.67
C LEU A 638 -1.07 22.92 -29.41
N LYS A 639 -1.64 23.81 -30.23
CA LYS A 639 -1.49 25.26 -30.11
C LYS A 639 -2.71 25.82 -29.41
N TYR A 640 -2.48 26.73 -28.47
CA TYR A 640 -3.52 27.40 -27.70
C TYR A 640 -3.28 28.90 -27.85
N PRO A 641 -3.83 29.57 -28.88
CA PRO A 641 -3.45 30.94 -29.24
C PRO A 641 -3.49 31.95 -28.09
N ASN A 642 -4.53 31.95 -27.26
CA ASN A 642 -4.65 32.87 -26.14
C ASN A 642 -3.65 32.54 -25.03
N LEU A 643 -3.55 31.27 -24.63
CA LEU A 643 -2.61 30.84 -23.61
C LEU A 643 -1.15 31.02 -24.05
N ASP A 644 -0.83 30.68 -25.30
CA ASP A 644 0.49 30.83 -25.89
C ASP A 644 0.84 32.33 -26.05
N ALA A 645 -0.14 33.21 -26.29
CA ALA A 645 0.05 34.66 -26.24
C ALA A 645 0.37 35.15 -24.81
N ARG A 646 -0.32 34.64 -23.79
CA ARG A 646 0.01 34.93 -22.38
C ARG A 646 1.42 34.50 -22.02
N ILE A 647 1.88 33.35 -22.51
CA ILE A 647 3.29 32.90 -22.36
C ILE A 647 4.24 33.85 -23.11
N ALA A 648 3.87 34.29 -24.31
CA ALA A 648 4.65 35.22 -25.10
C ALA A 648 4.88 36.56 -24.37
N GLU A 649 3.80 37.13 -23.83
CA GLU A 649 3.76 38.40 -23.10
C GLU A 649 4.50 38.36 -21.77
N THR A 650 4.47 37.22 -21.07
CA THR A 650 5.05 37.08 -19.72
C THR A 650 6.42 36.41 -19.76
N TYR A 651 6.47 35.11 -20.03
CA TYR A 651 7.68 34.29 -19.87
C TYR A 651 8.69 34.53 -20.99
N VAL A 652 8.23 34.62 -22.24
CA VAL A 652 9.10 34.78 -23.43
C VAL A 652 9.66 36.19 -23.51
N ALA A 653 8.85 37.21 -23.23
CA ALA A 653 9.27 38.62 -23.20
C ALA A 653 10.40 38.86 -22.21
N GLY A 654 10.34 38.21 -21.03
CA GLY A 654 11.40 38.28 -20.01
C GLY A 654 12.66 37.47 -20.32
N SER A 655 12.66 36.65 -21.39
CA SER A 655 13.76 35.72 -21.70
C SER A 655 14.74 36.29 -22.72
N LYS A 656 16.04 36.18 -22.43
CA LYS A 656 17.14 36.57 -23.33
C LYS A 656 17.66 35.43 -24.22
N ALA A 657 17.15 34.20 -24.04
CA ALA A 657 17.62 33.06 -24.83
C ALA A 657 17.16 33.16 -26.30
N THR A 658 18.00 32.71 -27.23
CA THR A 658 17.63 32.65 -28.66
C THR A 658 16.59 31.55 -28.92
N LEU A 659 16.77 30.37 -28.33
CA LEU A 659 15.82 29.26 -28.43
C LEU A 659 14.86 29.29 -27.24
N LYS A 660 13.57 29.50 -27.52
CA LYS A 660 12.51 29.68 -26.50
C LYS A 660 11.42 28.61 -26.55
N ASN A 661 11.56 27.60 -27.42
CA ASN A 661 10.53 26.59 -27.65
C ASN A 661 10.16 25.81 -26.37
N SER A 662 11.11 25.62 -25.45
CA SER A 662 10.85 24.92 -24.19
C SER A 662 9.88 25.66 -23.27
N LEU A 663 9.65 26.96 -23.46
CA LEU A 663 8.66 27.74 -22.69
C LEU A 663 7.21 27.38 -23.02
N TYR A 664 6.99 26.64 -24.10
CA TYR A 664 5.67 26.16 -24.53
C TYR A 664 5.45 24.66 -24.20
N ASP A 665 6.27 24.09 -23.30
CA ASP A 665 5.99 22.78 -22.72
C ASP A 665 4.65 22.82 -21.97
N SER A 666 3.89 21.72 -22.04
CA SER A 666 2.60 21.57 -21.39
C SER A 666 2.61 21.88 -19.88
N TYR A 667 3.69 21.55 -19.15
CA TYR A 667 3.74 21.89 -17.72
C TYR A 667 3.96 23.40 -17.47
N ILE A 668 4.60 24.13 -18.39
CA ILE A 668 4.74 25.59 -18.32
C ILE A 668 3.42 26.27 -18.70
N ARG A 669 2.70 25.72 -19.69
CA ARG A 669 1.31 26.10 -19.99
C ARG A 669 0.41 25.93 -18.77
N ALA A 670 0.57 24.84 -18.02
CA ALA A 670 -0.15 24.64 -16.77
C ALA A 670 0.14 25.71 -15.72
N PHE A 671 1.41 26.10 -15.53
CA PHE A 671 1.74 27.23 -14.64
C PHE A 671 1.08 28.53 -15.10
N ARG A 672 1.17 28.88 -16.39
CA ARG A 672 0.57 30.11 -16.92
C ARG A 672 -0.95 30.10 -16.76
N TRP A 673 -1.59 28.99 -17.15
CA TRP A 673 -3.03 28.81 -17.07
C TRP A 673 -3.52 28.88 -15.62
N ALA A 674 -2.87 28.17 -14.70
CA ALA A 674 -3.25 28.18 -13.28
C ALA A 674 -3.08 29.57 -12.66
N THR A 675 -2.02 30.29 -13.05
CA THR A 675 -1.80 31.66 -12.56
C THR A 675 -2.89 32.62 -13.04
N ASP A 676 -3.32 32.48 -14.31
CA ASP A 676 -4.40 33.29 -14.88
C ASP A 676 -5.80 32.85 -14.35
N ARG A 677 -5.92 31.63 -13.80
CA ARG A 677 -7.17 31.10 -13.23
C ARG A 677 -7.45 31.58 -11.80
N ILE A 678 -6.41 31.92 -11.03
CA ILE A 678 -6.52 32.49 -9.69
C ILE A 678 -6.84 33.98 -9.79
N ASP A 679 -7.90 34.42 -9.12
CA ASP A 679 -8.31 35.81 -9.14
C ASP A 679 -7.45 36.70 -8.20
N ASP A 680 -7.24 37.96 -8.59
CA ASP A 680 -6.43 38.92 -7.83
C ASP A 680 -7.11 39.39 -6.52
N ALA A 681 -8.45 39.34 -6.48
CA ALA A 681 -9.23 39.90 -5.39
C ALA A 681 -9.19 39.01 -4.13
N HIS A 682 -9.26 37.69 -4.31
CA HIS A 682 -9.23 36.71 -3.24
C HIS A 682 -7.88 36.00 -3.12
N GLY A 683 -7.02 36.12 -4.13
CA GLY A 683 -5.75 35.42 -4.19
C GLY A 683 -5.93 33.89 -4.19
N GLY A 684 -4.83 33.16 -4.01
CA GLY A 684 -4.88 31.71 -3.96
C GLY A 684 -3.52 31.03 -3.87
N ILE A 685 -3.57 29.70 -3.92
CA ILE A 685 -2.41 28.81 -3.83
C ILE A 685 -2.40 27.86 -5.02
N ILE A 686 -1.25 27.75 -5.69
CA ILE A 686 -0.99 26.73 -6.71
C ILE A 686 0.05 25.77 -6.14
N GLY A 687 -0.25 24.47 -6.08
CA GLY A 687 0.65 23.43 -5.61
C GLY A 687 0.83 22.33 -6.66
N PHE A 688 1.95 22.33 -7.37
CA PHE A 688 2.21 21.36 -8.43
C PHE A 688 3.47 20.53 -8.19
N ILE A 689 3.46 19.29 -8.70
CA ILE A 689 4.65 18.50 -8.99
C ILE A 689 4.92 18.52 -10.50
N THR A 690 6.09 19.03 -10.91
CA THR A 690 6.41 19.25 -12.33
C THR A 690 7.86 18.91 -12.67
N ASN A 691 8.18 18.96 -13.97
CA ASN A 691 9.55 18.94 -14.43
C ASN A 691 10.32 20.17 -13.88
N GLY A 692 11.43 19.93 -13.20
CA GLY A 692 12.27 20.96 -12.57
C GLY A 692 13.19 21.72 -13.53
N GLY A 693 13.17 21.44 -14.83
CA GLY A 693 14.07 22.07 -15.81
C GLY A 693 13.97 23.60 -15.91
N TRP A 694 12.83 24.20 -15.50
CA TRP A 694 12.65 25.65 -15.49
C TRP A 694 13.45 26.37 -14.38
N LEU A 695 13.88 25.65 -13.33
CA LEU A 695 14.65 26.21 -12.23
C LEU A 695 15.99 26.77 -12.70
N GLU A 696 16.67 26.03 -13.59
CA GLU A 696 18.02 26.35 -14.06
C GLU A 696 18.07 26.69 -15.56
N GLY A 697 17.04 26.35 -16.32
CA GLY A 697 17.03 26.52 -17.78
C GLY A 697 17.22 27.98 -18.21
N ASN A 698 18.09 28.20 -19.20
CA ASN A 698 18.41 29.52 -19.75
C ASN A 698 17.17 30.22 -20.33
N ALA A 699 16.34 29.49 -21.08
CA ALA A 699 15.11 30.03 -21.65
C ALA A 699 14.09 30.43 -20.56
N ALA A 700 14.09 29.73 -19.42
CA ALA A 700 13.16 29.93 -18.31
C ALA A 700 13.49 31.13 -17.41
N ALA A 701 14.56 31.89 -17.68
CA ALA A 701 14.89 33.10 -16.92
C ALA A 701 13.72 34.11 -16.88
N GLY A 702 12.98 34.26 -18.00
CA GLY A 702 11.80 35.11 -18.05
C GLY A 702 10.61 34.57 -17.26
N MET A 703 10.39 33.25 -17.27
CA MET A 703 9.39 32.59 -16.43
C MET A 703 9.67 32.81 -14.94
N ARG A 704 10.91 32.58 -14.50
CA ARG A 704 11.31 32.82 -13.10
C ARG A 704 11.03 34.25 -12.64
N ARG A 705 11.29 35.23 -13.50
CA ARG A 705 10.99 36.64 -13.22
C ARG A 705 9.49 36.92 -13.15
N ALA A 706 8.72 36.40 -14.10
CA ALA A 706 7.27 36.58 -14.11
C ALA A 706 6.64 36.02 -12.84
N LEU A 707 7.02 34.79 -12.44
CA LEU A 707 6.54 34.18 -11.19
C LEU A 707 6.89 35.03 -9.96
N ALA A 708 8.13 35.51 -9.86
CA ALA A 708 8.55 36.37 -8.75
C ALA A 708 7.82 37.73 -8.69
N ASN A 709 7.26 38.19 -9.81
CA ASN A 709 6.48 39.44 -9.87
C ASN A 709 4.99 39.21 -9.57
N GLU A 710 4.46 38.05 -9.97
CA GLU A 710 3.03 37.72 -9.89
C GLU A 710 2.62 37.10 -8.55
N PHE A 711 3.57 36.54 -7.80
CA PHE A 711 3.34 35.87 -6.53
C PHE A 711 4.08 36.55 -5.37
N ASP A 712 3.52 36.44 -4.16
CA ASP A 712 4.10 37.02 -2.94
C ASP A 712 5.04 36.05 -2.24
N CYS A 713 4.77 34.74 -2.33
CA CYS A 713 5.63 33.69 -1.80
C CYS A 713 5.76 32.53 -2.80
N ILE A 714 6.98 32.05 -2.99
CA ILE A 714 7.30 30.90 -3.82
C ILE A 714 8.08 29.90 -2.97
N TYR A 715 7.59 28.66 -2.91
CA TYR A 715 8.28 27.55 -2.27
C TYR A 715 8.63 26.51 -3.32
N VAL A 716 9.90 26.13 -3.38
CA VAL A 716 10.40 25.09 -4.29
C VAL A 716 11.09 24.01 -3.47
N LEU A 717 10.57 22.79 -3.59
CA LEU A 717 11.24 21.58 -3.15
C LEU A 717 11.78 20.85 -4.39
N ASP A 718 13.08 20.98 -4.63
CA ASP A 718 13.77 20.29 -5.71
C ASP A 718 14.02 18.82 -5.32
N LEU A 719 13.30 17.90 -5.98
CA LEU A 719 13.42 16.46 -5.76
C LEU A 719 14.51 15.83 -6.62
N ARG A 720 15.15 16.60 -7.51
CA ARG A 720 16.23 16.14 -8.39
C ARG A 720 15.79 14.97 -9.28
N GLY A 721 16.61 13.94 -9.43
CA GLY A 721 16.29 12.74 -10.20
C GLY A 721 16.53 12.85 -11.71
N ASP A 722 17.31 13.82 -12.20
CA ASP A 722 17.61 13.92 -13.63
C ASP A 722 18.57 12.82 -14.11
N GLN A 723 17.99 11.82 -14.77
CA GLN A 723 18.72 10.70 -15.39
C GLN A 723 18.90 10.86 -16.89
N ARG A 724 18.84 12.11 -17.41
CA ARG A 724 19.45 12.46 -18.71
C ARG A 724 20.93 12.80 -18.57
N THR A 725 21.40 13.04 -17.35
CA THR A 725 22.80 13.24 -17.01
C THR A 725 23.56 11.91 -16.94
N GLN A 726 24.90 11.95 -16.83
CA GLN A 726 25.77 10.77 -16.73
C GLN A 726 26.87 10.97 -15.67
N GLY A 727 27.53 9.90 -15.26
CA GLY A 727 28.72 9.94 -14.40
C GLY A 727 28.44 10.39 -12.96
N GLU A 728 29.27 11.30 -12.43
CA GLU A 728 29.11 11.86 -11.08
C GLU A 728 27.82 12.68 -10.94
N MET A 729 27.41 13.39 -11.99
CA MET A 729 26.19 14.19 -11.97
C MET A 729 24.94 13.32 -11.81
N SER A 730 24.83 12.22 -12.55
CA SER A 730 23.73 11.24 -12.41
C SER A 730 23.72 10.58 -11.03
N ARG A 731 24.89 10.32 -10.43
CA ARG A 731 25.00 9.82 -9.06
C ARG A 731 24.52 10.82 -8.02
N LYS A 732 24.83 12.12 -8.22
CA LYS A 732 24.31 13.19 -7.37
C LYS A 732 22.80 13.34 -7.54
N GLU A 733 22.29 13.30 -8.77
CA GLU A 733 20.84 13.42 -9.05
C GLU A 733 20.01 12.33 -8.38
N GLY A 734 20.59 11.15 -8.16
CA GLY A 734 19.97 10.10 -7.36
C GLY A 734 18.80 9.39 -8.06
N GLY A 735 17.87 8.87 -7.26
CA GLY A 735 16.73 8.09 -7.73
C GLY A 735 15.70 8.94 -8.48
N LYS A 736 15.02 8.35 -9.47
CA LYS A 736 13.91 9.00 -10.19
C LYS A 736 12.62 8.87 -9.37
N ILE A 737 11.96 9.98 -9.09
CA ILE A 737 10.66 10.01 -8.37
C ILE A 737 9.60 9.15 -9.06
N PHE A 738 9.50 9.23 -10.39
CA PHE A 738 8.53 8.48 -11.18
C PHE A 738 9.09 7.17 -11.77
N GLY A 739 10.22 6.66 -11.26
CA GLY A 739 10.79 5.39 -11.71
C GLY A 739 11.07 5.34 -13.22
N SER A 740 10.45 4.41 -13.95
CA SER A 740 10.55 4.34 -15.43
C SER A 740 9.65 5.35 -16.16
N GLY A 741 8.67 5.96 -15.47
CA GLY A 741 7.70 6.88 -16.06
C GLY A 741 8.29 8.24 -16.47
N SER A 742 9.36 8.70 -15.81
CA SER A 742 10.08 9.90 -16.21
C SER A 742 11.57 9.81 -15.89
N ARG A 743 12.40 10.38 -16.76
CA ARG A 743 13.85 10.59 -16.54
C ARG A 743 14.19 12.04 -16.20
N ALA A 744 13.20 12.92 -16.14
CA ALA A 744 13.41 14.34 -15.89
C ALA A 744 13.66 14.65 -14.42
N LYS A 745 14.36 15.77 -14.20
CA LYS A 745 14.37 16.46 -12.92
C LYS A 745 12.92 16.73 -12.48
N VAL A 746 12.59 16.51 -11.22
CA VAL A 746 11.25 16.74 -10.67
C VAL A 746 11.35 17.73 -9.52
N CYS A 747 10.39 18.66 -9.42
CA CYS A 747 10.26 19.53 -8.27
C CYS A 747 8.79 19.69 -7.85
N MET A 748 8.56 19.95 -6.58
CA MET A 748 7.28 20.45 -6.08
C MET A 748 7.37 21.96 -5.93
N THR A 749 6.39 22.68 -6.45
CA THR A 749 6.34 24.14 -6.46
C THR A 749 5.03 24.61 -5.86
N PHE A 750 5.12 25.51 -4.87
CA PHE A 750 3.99 26.19 -4.28
C PHE A 750 4.08 27.68 -4.55
N LEU A 751 3.06 28.23 -5.19
CA LEU A 751 2.97 29.64 -5.55
C LEU A 751 1.80 30.25 -4.75
N VAL A 752 2.08 31.26 -3.93
CA VAL A 752 1.07 31.92 -3.09
C VAL A 752 0.89 33.35 -3.55
N LYS A 753 -0.36 33.69 -3.85
CA LYS A 753 -0.79 35.02 -4.25
C LYS A 753 -1.79 35.54 -3.24
N ARG A 754 -1.48 36.64 -2.55
CA ARG A 754 -2.35 37.22 -1.52
C ARG A 754 -3.39 38.15 -2.14
N PRO A 755 -4.52 38.38 -1.45
CA PRO A 755 -5.48 39.41 -1.84
C PRO A 755 -4.79 40.78 -1.92
N HIS A 756 -4.94 41.49 -3.03
CA HIS A 756 -4.54 42.90 -3.11
C HIS A 756 -5.77 43.80 -2.97
N PRO A 757 -5.81 44.73 -1.99
CA PRO A 757 -7.02 45.52 -1.72
C PRO A 757 -7.47 46.48 -2.84
N GLN A 758 -6.67 46.76 -3.87
CA GLN A 758 -7.04 47.53 -5.06
C GLN A 758 -6.12 47.18 -6.26
N PRO A 759 -6.58 47.30 -7.52
CA PRO A 759 -5.69 47.16 -8.68
C PRO A 759 -4.64 48.28 -8.66
N LEU A 760 -3.36 47.91 -8.79
CA LEU A 760 -2.27 48.87 -8.98
C LEU A 760 -2.51 49.65 -10.29
N SER A 761 -3.05 50.86 -10.19
CA SER A 761 -3.06 51.81 -11.30
C SER A 761 -1.63 52.24 -11.57
N ILE A 762 -1.11 51.88 -12.74
CA ILE A 762 0.14 52.41 -13.26
C ILE A 762 -0.14 53.82 -13.78
N ASN A 763 0.12 54.84 -12.96
CA ASN A 763 0.23 56.21 -13.46
C ASN A 763 1.71 56.54 -13.62
N GLY A 764 2.08 56.83 -14.86
CA GLY A 764 3.39 57.35 -15.21
C GLY A 764 3.62 58.75 -14.62
N GLU A 765 4.91 59.09 -14.58
CA GLU A 765 5.50 60.37 -14.19
C GLU A 765 5.69 60.58 -12.67
N GLY A 766 6.95 60.82 -12.33
CA GLY A 766 7.45 60.71 -10.97
C GLY A 766 7.08 61.86 -10.05
N SER A 767 6.83 61.51 -8.79
CA SER A 767 7.25 62.26 -7.60
C SER A 767 6.89 61.43 -6.38
N PHE A 768 7.89 61.06 -5.57
CA PHE A 768 7.64 60.51 -4.24
C PHE A 768 7.05 61.63 -3.38
N VAL A 769 5.80 61.45 -2.95
CA VAL A 769 5.21 62.22 -1.85
C VAL A 769 5.08 61.26 -0.68
N GLU A 770 5.93 61.45 0.33
CA GLU A 770 5.71 60.91 1.67
C GLU A 770 4.46 61.58 2.25
N GLY A 771 3.51 60.76 2.73
CA GLY A 771 2.26 61.26 3.28
C GLY A 771 1.40 60.16 3.91
N GLU A 772 1.70 59.87 5.17
CA GLU A 772 0.76 59.57 6.27
C GLU A 772 -0.28 58.44 6.12
N VAL A 773 -0.05 57.36 6.88
CA VAL A 773 -1.15 56.71 7.61
C VAL A 773 -0.86 56.82 9.10
N SER A 774 -1.81 57.46 9.79
CA SER A 774 -1.80 57.87 11.19
C SER A 774 -1.67 56.70 12.19
N PRO A 775 -0.98 56.91 13.34
CA PRO A 775 -0.86 55.95 14.45
C PRO A 775 -1.89 56.17 15.59
N CYS A 776 -2.11 55.13 16.41
CA CYS A 776 -2.68 55.14 17.78
C CYS A 776 -4.18 55.50 17.95
N ALA A 777 -4.95 55.09 18.97
CA ALA A 777 -4.82 54.17 20.11
C ALA A 777 -6.13 54.18 20.95
N ALA A 778 -6.32 53.18 21.83
CA ALA A 778 -6.81 53.33 23.21
C ALA A 778 -6.42 52.04 24.00
N ILE A 779 -5.39 52.00 24.87
CA ILE A 779 -5.28 52.48 26.28
C ILE A 779 -6.05 51.55 27.26
N SER A 780 -5.53 50.96 28.37
CA SER A 780 -4.43 51.34 29.30
C SER A 780 -3.86 50.19 30.19
N LYS A 781 -2.52 50.25 30.43
CA LYS A 781 -1.71 50.21 31.70
C LYS A 781 -1.95 49.11 32.78
N ALA A 782 -0.94 48.56 33.49
CA ALA A 782 0.17 49.25 34.15
C ALA A 782 1.32 48.34 34.70
N LYS A 783 2.53 48.95 34.82
CA LYS A 783 3.55 48.88 35.91
C LYS A 783 4.43 47.61 36.04
N TYR A 784 5.74 47.63 36.29
CA TYR A 784 6.72 48.62 36.79
C TYR A 784 8.13 48.28 36.26
N ALA A 785 8.99 49.29 36.08
CA ALA A 785 10.45 49.15 36.03
C ALA A 785 11.07 49.93 37.20
N ALA A 786 12.14 49.39 37.80
CA ALA A 786 13.18 50.16 38.49
C ALA A 786 14.41 49.27 38.79
N THR A 787 15.55 49.58 38.15
CA THR A 787 16.93 49.35 38.63
C THR A 787 17.35 50.53 39.53
N PRO A 788 18.39 50.50 40.42
CA PRO A 788 19.76 50.03 40.09
C PRO A 788 20.70 49.51 41.22
N SER A 789 21.85 49.01 40.75
CA SER A 789 23.24 49.11 41.27
C SER A 789 23.75 48.33 42.52
N THR A 790 24.85 47.61 42.22
CA THR A 790 26.15 47.46 42.94
C THR A 790 26.37 46.40 44.05
N SER A 791 27.46 45.66 43.84
CA SER A 791 28.17 44.62 44.61
C SER A 791 28.67 45.04 46.01
N PRO A 792 29.10 44.10 46.87
CA PRO A 792 30.55 43.83 46.98
C PRO A 792 30.98 42.38 47.39
N HIS A 793 32.23 42.04 47.01
CA HIS A 793 33.30 41.23 47.63
C HIS A 793 33.07 39.98 48.54
N SER A 794 33.95 38.99 48.30
CA SER A 794 34.36 37.75 49.04
C SER A 794 34.80 37.98 50.51
N PRO A 795 35.09 36.96 51.38
CA PRO A 795 36.17 35.94 51.20
C PRO A 795 36.04 34.53 51.88
N ALA A 796 36.88 33.60 51.38
CA ALA A 796 37.72 32.58 52.05
C ALA A 796 37.24 31.58 53.16
N SER A 797 37.47 30.29 52.85
CA SER A 797 38.12 29.20 53.62
C SER A 797 37.72 28.84 55.05
N LEU A 798 37.47 27.54 55.28
CA LEU A 798 38.19 26.74 56.30
C LEU A 798 37.96 25.23 56.10
N ALA A 799 39.07 24.50 56.15
CA ALA A 799 39.17 23.04 56.10
C ALA A 799 39.08 22.43 57.51
N ALA A 800 38.71 21.15 57.61
CA ALA A 800 39.46 20.09 58.32
C ALA A 800 38.60 18.83 58.57
N GLY A 801 39.20 17.65 58.41
CA GLY A 801 38.83 16.47 59.20
C GLY A 801 38.38 15.20 58.47
N THR A 802 39.29 14.51 57.78
CA THR A 802 39.33 13.02 57.71
C THR A 802 39.81 12.43 59.05
N PRO A 803 39.88 11.09 59.31
CA PRO A 803 39.61 9.91 58.45
C PRO A 803 38.88 8.73 59.17
N SER A 804 38.82 7.59 58.45
CA SER A 804 38.83 6.19 58.94
C SER A 804 37.45 5.52 59.14
N THR A 805 37.17 4.26 58.79
CA THR A 805 37.95 3.15 58.22
C THR A 805 37.01 1.99 57.79
N LEU A 806 37.39 1.27 56.74
CA LEU A 806 37.30 -0.19 56.49
C LEU A 806 36.08 -1.03 56.95
N SER A 807 35.44 -1.71 55.97
CA SER A 807 35.40 -3.19 55.77
C SER A 807 34.20 -3.58 54.87
N LYS A 808 34.42 -4.13 53.66
CA LYS A 808 34.53 -5.56 53.26
C LYS A 808 33.25 -6.40 53.39
N LYS A 809 32.93 -7.07 52.24
CA LYS A 809 32.03 -8.24 52.02
C LYS A 809 30.53 -7.94 52.03
N GLU A 810 29.64 -8.58 51.26
CA GLU A 810 29.67 -9.78 50.42
C GLU A 810 28.46 -9.74 49.45
N ARG A 811 28.47 -10.59 48.42
CA ARG A 811 27.36 -10.81 47.48
C ARG A 811 26.22 -11.58 48.13
N GLY A 812 24.97 -11.24 47.81
CA GLY A 812 23.80 -12.07 48.08
C GLY A 812 22.61 -11.70 47.18
N LYS A 813 22.13 -12.68 46.41
CA LYS A 813 20.78 -12.70 45.83
C LYS A 813 19.80 -13.06 46.95
N GLY A 814 18.63 -12.43 46.97
CA GLY A 814 17.50 -12.82 47.81
C GLY A 814 16.22 -12.14 47.33
N ASP A 815 15.26 -12.96 46.92
CA ASP A 815 13.87 -12.61 46.63
C ASP A 815 13.13 -12.21 47.92
N ALA A 816 12.23 -11.23 47.84
CA ALA A 816 10.93 -11.24 48.51
C ALA A 816 10.11 -10.01 48.11
N ASP A 817 8.92 -10.29 47.59
CA ASP A 817 7.79 -9.39 47.48
C ASP A 817 7.41 -8.73 48.80
N SER A 818 6.73 -7.58 48.65
CA SER A 818 5.76 -6.94 49.55
C SER A 818 6.18 -5.59 50.17
N LEU A 819 5.72 -4.52 49.51
CA LEU A 819 5.00 -3.38 50.10
C LEU A 819 4.70 -2.38 48.98
N ARG A 820 3.51 -2.54 48.38
CA ARG A 820 2.87 -1.48 47.59
C ARG A 820 2.42 -0.40 48.57
N SER A 821 3.03 0.77 48.53
CA SER A 821 2.32 2.03 48.76
C SER A 821 2.18 2.74 47.41
N SER A 822 0.91 2.82 47.00
CA SER A 822 0.40 3.55 45.86
C SER A 822 0.52 5.05 46.11
N GLU A 823 1.35 5.76 45.36
CA GLU A 823 1.22 7.22 45.16
C GLU A 823 2.09 7.67 43.97
N ASN A 824 1.43 8.24 42.95
CA ASN A 824 1.94 9.03 41.82
C ASN A 824 3.26 8.57 41.13
N LYS A 825 3.17 7.55 40.27
CA LYS A 825 4.08 7.42 39.13
C LYS A 825 3.33 7.85 37.85
N PRO A 826 3.83 8.83 37.07
CA PRO A 826 3.31 9.06 35.74
C PRO A 826 3.50 7.78 34.92
N ASN A 827 2.44 7.37 34.21
CA ASN A 827 2.40 6.16 33.42
C ASN A 827 3.26 6.35 32.16
N LEU A 828 4.59 6.31 32.31
CA LEU A 828 5.52 6.20 31.19
C LEU A 828 5.62 4.72 30.81
N GLU A 829 4.65 4.22 30.03
CA GLU A 829 4.97 3.11 29.14
C GLU A 829 6.02 3.60 28.15
N PHE A 830 7.23 3.12 28.39
CA PHE A 830 8.45 3.55 27.74
C PHE A 830 8.37 3.53 26.21
N LEU A 831 8.53 4.71 25.61
CA LEU A 831 9.04 4.95 24.26
C LEU A 831 10.47 4.40 24.11
N ILE A 832 10.71 3.11 24.35
CA ILE A 832 11.80 2.44 23.65
C ILE A 832 11.29 2.35 22.22
N VAL A 833 11.85 3.14 21.31
CA VAL A 833 11.68 2.94 19.86
C VAL A 833 12.11 1.50 19.55
N LYS A 834 11.16 0.56 19.56
CA LYS A 834 11.42 -0.89 19.52
C LYS A 834 11.42 -1.47 18.11
N SER A 835 10.99 -0.71 17.10
CA SER A 835 10.92 -1.24 15.74
C SER A 835 10.83 -0.11 14.72
N ASN A 836 11.93 0.60 14.50
CA ASN A 836 12.11 1.22 13.19
C ASN A 836 12.71 0.18 12.25
N PRO A 837 12.33 0.14 10.96
CA PRO A 837 13.12 -0.56 9.96
C PRO A 837 14.54 0.02 9.99
N VAL A 838 15.47 -0.76 10.54
CA VAL A 838 16.85 -0.32 10.68
C VAL A 838 17.52 -0.51 9.32
N ASN A 839 17.88 0.58 8.65
CA ASN A 839 18.76 0.52 7.49
C ASN A 839 20.05 -0.22 7.89
N ALA A 840 20.32 -1.37 7.25
CA ALA A 840 21.46 -2.23 7.58
C ALA A 840 22.79 -1.47 7.63
N ALA A 841 22.97 -0.48 6.75
CA ALA A 841 24.17 0.37 6.72
C ALA A 841 24.30 1.24 7.99
N LYS A 842 23.19 1.83 8.48
CA LYS A 842 23.20 2.63 9.71
C LYS A 842 23.31 1.76 10.98
N ALA A 843 22.77 0.54 10.95
CA ALA A 843 22.97 -0.44 12.02
C ALA A 843 24.45 -0.79 12.19
N GLU A 844 25.16 -1.07 11.10
CA GLU A 844 26.59 -1.33 11.10
C GLU A 844 27.40 -0.09 11.50
N LEU A 845 27.01 1.10 11.04
CA LEU A 845 27.65 2.35 11.46
C LEU A 845 27.54 2.59 12.97
N ALA A 846 26.36 2.37 13.58
CA ALA A 846 26.19 2.47 15.02
C ALA A 846 26.99 1.41 15.79
N LYS A 847 27.13 0.19 15.26
CA LYS A 847 28.02 -0.83 15.84
C LYS A 847 29.48 -0.38 15.78
N LYS A 848 29.91 0.27 14.69
CA LYS A 848 31.26 0.84 14.54
C LYS A 848 31.51 1.93 15.57
N PHE A 849 30.61 2.91 15.72
CA PHE A 849 30.75 3.98 16.72
C PHE A 849 30.79 3.46 18.17
N ARG A 850 30.12 2.34 18.49
CA ARG A 850 30.26 1.70 19.82
C ARG A 850 31.60 1.02 20.06
N LYS A 851 32.31 0.63 19.00
CA LYS A 851 33.64 0.01 19.07
C LYS A 851 34.76 1.05 19.05
N GLU A 852 34.53 2.18 18.37
CA GLU A 852 35.50 3.26 18.15
C GLU A 852 34.92 4.62 18.63
N PRO A 853 34.61 4.80 19.93
CA PRO A 853 34.12 6.08 20.44
C PRO A 853 35.23 7.13 20.48
N THR A 854 34.86 8.41 20.41
CA THR A 854 35.80 9.50 20.70
C THR A 854 36.23 9.49 22.17
N PRO A 855 37.38 10.08 22.55
CA PRO A 855 37.80 10.16 23.95
C PRO A 855 36.74 10.78 24.87
N TYR A 856 36.01 11.79 24.38
CA TYR A 856 34.95 12.48 25.11
C TYR A 856 33.68 11.62 25.23
N GLU A 857 33.29 10.88 24.19
CA GLU A 857 32.21 9.90 24.28
C GLU A 857 32.54 8.77 25.26
N ASP A 858 33.78 8.29 25.31
CA ASP A 858 34.15 7.24 26.28
C ASP A 858 34.10 7.78 27.72
N ILE A 859 34.59 9.00 27.96
CA ILE A 859 34.46 9.69 29.26
C ILE A 859 32.97 9.84 29.64
N ALA A 860 32.13 10.37 28.74
CA ALA A 860 30.69 10.50 28.97
C ALA A 860 30.05 9.14 29.29
N TRP A 861 30.40 8.09 28.55
CA TRP A 861 29.84 6.76 28.77
C TRP A 861 30.23 6.16 30.12
N GLN A 862 31.47 6.33 30.57
CA GLN A 862 31.91 5.84 31.89
C GLN A 862 31.16 6.51 33.05
N LEU A 863 30.73 7.76 32.84
CA LEU A 863 29.96 8.57 33.77
C LEU A 863 28.45 8.23 33.72
N LEU A 864 27.88 7.97 32.55
CA LEU A 864 26.43 7.73 32.37
C LEU A 864 26.01 6.27 32.59
N ARG A 865 26.90 5.30 32.33
CA ARG A 865 26.57 3.86 32.44
C ARG A 865 26.19 3.46 33.87
N ASN A 866 25.44 2.36 33.99
CA ASN A 866 25.07 1.75 35.27
C ASN A 866 24.32 2.71 36.23
N ARG A 867 23.56 3.68 35.71
CA ARG A 867 22.78 4.65 36.51
C ARG A 867 23.61 5.52 37.46
N LYS A 868 24.91 5.71 37.18
CA LYS A 868 25.84 6.46 38.03
C LYS A 868 25.46 7.94 38.20
N ILE A 869 24.89 8.58 37.18
CA ILE A 869 24.41 9.97 37.24
C ILE A 869 22.89 10.00 37.41
N CYS A 870 22.42 10.73 38.43
CA CYS A 870 21.02 11.00 38.74
C CYS A 870 20.09 9.76 38.82
N ASN A 871 20.66 8.55 39.03
CA ASN A 871 19.98 7.25 39.01
C ASN A 871 19.20 6.95 37.70
N THR A 872 19.66 7.46 36.56
CA THR A 872 18.94 7.38 35.27
C THR A 872 19.54 6.38 34.29
N LYS A 873 18.71 5.70 33.49
CA LYS A 873 19.16 4.68 32.52
C LYS A 873 19.53 5.29 31.17
N TRP A 874 20.81 5.15 30.79
CA TRP A 874 21.35 5.63 29.50
C TRP A 874 21.69 4.50 28.54
N ARG A 875 21.55 4.77 27.23
CA ARG A 875 21.95 3.92 26.10
C ARG A 875 22.90 4.70 25.21
N ARG A 876 23.96 4.09 24.69
CA ARG A 876 24.91 4.73 23.78
C ARG A 876 24.67 4.38 22.30
N GLN A 877 24.90 5.34 21.42
CA GLN A 877 24.82 5.20 19.96
C GLN A 877 23.49 4.55 19.54
N GLN A 878 22.38 5.07 20.06
CA GLN A 878 21.05 4.49 19.89
C GLN A 878 20.44 4.97 18.56
N LEU A 879 19.94 4.03 17.74
CA LEU A 879 19.19 4.40 16.55
C LEU A 879 17.77 4.85 16.94
N ILE A 880 17.41 6.04 16.49
CA ILE A 880 16.10 6.67 16.69
C ILE A 880 15.74 7.38 15.38
N GLY A 881 14.66 6.99 14.71
CA GLY A 881 14.22 7.72 13.50
C GLY A 881 15.13 7.61 12.28
N GLY A 882 16.06 6.66 12.25
CA GLY A 882 17.12 6.64 11.24
C GLY A 882 18.30 7.55 11.56
N TYR A 883 18.32 8.25 12.68
CA TYR A 883 19.48 8.96 13.21
C TYR A 883 20.17 8.13 14.30
N ILE A 884 21.47 8.35 14.50
CA ILE A 884 22.24 7.76 15.61
C ILE A 884 22.41 8.87 16.64
N ALA A 885 21.92 8.63 17.87
CA ALA A 885 22.09 9.53 19.00
C ALA A 885 23.22 9.04 19.91
N ASP A 886 24.15 9.91 20.29
CA ASP A 886 25.34 9.54 21.09
C ASP A 886 24.95 8.89 22.42
N PHE A 887 24.09 9.56 23.19
CA PHE A 887 23.50 9.00 24.42
C PHE A 887 22.01 9.29 24.51
N TYR A 888 21.21 8.28 24.83
CA TYR A 888 19.77 8.40 24.98
C TYR A 888 19.30 7.86 26.34
N CYS A 889 18.52 8.67 27.06
CA CYS A 889 17.85 8.33 28.31
C CYS A 889 16.34 8.16 28.08
N PRO A 890 15.82 6.92 28.04
CA PRO A 890 14.39 6.68 27.90
C PRO A 890 13.55 7.21 29.09
N GLU A 891 14.15 7.30 30.28
CA GLU A 891 13.45 7.72 31.51
C GLU A 891 13.17 9.22 31.56
N LEU A 892 13.94 10.02 30.81
CA LEU A 892 13.81 11.48 30.75
C LEU A 892 13.42 11.99 29.36
N ALA A 893 13.18 11.09 28.40
CA ALA A 893 13.05 11.41 26.97
C ALA A 893 14.13 12.41 26.51
N LEU A 894 15.39 12.09 26.83
CA LEU A 894 16.53 13.02 26.68
C LEU A 894 17.66 12.39 25.87
N ILE A 895 18.19 13.13 24.90
CA ILE A 895 19.41 12.82 24.16
C ILE A 895 20.54 13.77 24.62
N LEU A 896 21.73 13.23 24.83
CA LEU A 896 22.97 14.00 24.94
C LEU A 896 23.82 13.71 23.70
N GLU A 897 24.18 14.77 22.97
CA GLU A 897 25.11 14.74 21.84
C GLU A 897 26.45 15.33 22.30
N ILE A 898 27.56 14.62 22.08
CA ILE A 898 28.89 15.12 22.41
C ILE A 898 29.44 15.81 21.17
N ASP A 899 29.52 17.13 21.23
CA ASP A 899 29.87 17.96 20.08
C ASP A 899 31.39 17.89 19.82
N GLY A 900 31.78 17.06 18.86
CA GLY A 900 33.09 17.13 18.20
C GLY A 900 33.21 18.41 17.38
N ALA A 901 34.42 18.88 17.06
CA ALA A 901 34.59 20.02 16.16
C ALA A 901 33.90 19.74 14.80
N VAL A 902 32.69 20.25 14.60
CA VAL A 902 31.91 20.06 13.38
C VAL A 902 32.52 20.92 12.28
N HIS A 903 32.75 20.34 11.11
CA HIS A 903 33.00 21.12 9.90
C HIS A 903 31.76 22.01 9.66
N ASN A 904 31.92 23.34 9.70
CA ASN A 904 30.89 24.35 9.44
C ASN A 904 30.42 24.33 7.96
N THR A 905 30.06 23.18 7.41
CA THR A 905 29.45 23.08 6.09
C THR A 905 27.94 23.25 6.23
N PRO A 906 27.27 23.98 5.31
CA PRO A 906 25.82 24.19 5.35
C PRO A 906 25.02 22.87 5.42
N GLU A 907 25.54 21.80 4.83
CA GLU A 907 24.92 20.47 4.81
C GLU A 907 24.93 19.79 6.18
N ALA A 908 25.99 19.97 6.97
CA ALA A 908 26.09 19.40 8.32
C ALA A 908 25.12 20.12 9.27
N ILE A 909 24.98 21.45 9.13
CA ILE A 909 24.05 22.28 9.91
C ILE A 909 22.60 21.89 9.59
N ALA A 910 22.23 21.81 8.30
CA ALA A 910 20.87 21.45 7.89
C ALA A 910 20.49 20.01 8.30
N TYR A 911 21.42 19.06 8.21
CA TYR A 911 21.23 17.68 8.69
C TYR A 911 20.99 17.65 10.20
N ASP A 912 21.76 18.44 10.95
CA ASP A 912 21.65 18.58 12.40
C ASP A 912 20.34 19.23 12.86
N GLU A 913 19.85 20.23 12.13
CA GLU A 913 18.57 20.88 12.38
C GLU A 913 17.40 19.93 12.10
N CYS A 914 17.41 19.22 10.96
CA CYS A 914 16.41 18.20 10.65
C CYS A 914 16.41 17.06 11.69
N ARG A 915 17.60 16.63 12.12
CA ARG A 915 17.78 15.63 13.18
C ARG A 915 17.18 16.10 14.51
N THR A 916 17.46 17.34 14.90
CA THR A 916 16.95 17.93 16.15
C THR A 916 15.43 18.12 16.09
N TYR A 917 14.90 18.61 14.97
CA TYR A 917 13.46 18.73 14.73
C TYR A 917 12.76 17.37 14.82
N PHE A 918 13.34 16.33 14.21
CA PHE A 918 12.80 14.97 14.28
C PHE A 918 12.71 14.48 15.73
N PHE A 919 13.76 14.65 16.54
CA PHE A 919 13.74 14.22 17.94
C PHE A 919 12.70 14.99 18.77
N ASN A 920 12.62 16.31 18.59
CA ASN A 920 11.63 17.14 19.27
C ASN A 920 10.19 16.74 18.87
N SER A 921 9.94 16.40 17.60
CA SER A 921 8.63 15.90 17.14
C SER A 921 8.19 14.58 17.79
N LYS A 922 9.13 13.85 18.40
CA LYS A 922 8.88 12.62 19.17
C LYS A 922 8.85 12.85 20.67
N ASN A 923 8.75 14.11 21.10
CA ASN A 923 8.87 14.54 22.50
C ASN A 923 10.20 14.10 23.15
N ILE A 924 11.28 14.02 22.36
CA ILE A 924 12.62 13.72 22.84
C ILE A 924 13.46 15.00 22.77
N ASN A 925 13.87 15.53 23.91
CA ASN A 925 14.73 16.72 23.96
C ASN A 925 16.19 16.36 23.71
N VAL A 926 16.94 17.30 23.10
CA VAL A 926 18.36 17.14 22.76
C VAL A 926 19.18 18.20 23.48
N ILE A 927 20.20 17.80 24.22
CA ILE A 927 21.20 18.70 24.81
C ILE A 927 22.55 18.40 24.16
N ARG A 928 23.20 19.42 23.61
CA ARG A 928 24.58 19.32 23.10
C ARG A 928 25.56 19.64 24.21
N VAL A 929 26.57 18.79 24.35
CA VAL A 929 27.65 18.91 25.34
C VAL A 929 28.92 19.19 24.58
N LYS A 930 29.56 20.34 24.84
CA LYS A 930 30.87 20.63 24.25
C LYS A 930 31.91 19.67 24.85
N ASN A 931 32.89 19.27 24.05
CA ASN A 931 33.97 18.39 24.48
C ASN A 931 34.63 18.81 25.81
N ASP A 932 34.91 20.10 25.98
CA ASP A 932 35.57 20.63 27.18
C ASP A 932 34.67 20.65 28.43
N ASP A 933 33.35 20.60 28.24
CA ASP A 933 32.34 20.62 29.33
C ASP A 933 31.96 19.19 29.79
N CYS A 934 32.48 18.14 29.13
CA CYS A 934 32.13 16.74 29.41
C CYS A 934 32.81 16.17 30.67
N ASN A 935 32.48 16.72 31.85
CA ASN A 935 32.94 16.24 33.15
C ASN A 935 31.76 15.82 34.07
N ALA A 936 32.09 15.12 35.17
CA ALA A 936 31.08 14.54 36.06
C ALA A 936 30.21 15.58 36.76
N GLU A 937 30.78 16.72 37.17
CA GLU A 937 30.05 17.78 37.86
C GLU A 937 29.06 18.47 36.93
N TRP A 938 29.50 18.80 35.71
CA TRP A 938 28.67 19.45 34.71
C TRP A 938 27.52 18.55 34.23
N LEU A 939 27.82 17.29 33.87
CA LEU A 939 26.80 16.32 33.45
C LEU A 939 25.78 16.04 34.57
N THR A 940 26.24 15.94 35.82
CA THR A 940 25.33 15.78 36.96
C THR A 940 24.44 17.00 37.14
N SER A 941 25.00 18.20 37.07
CA SER A 941 24.25 19.45 37.20
C SER A 941 23.16 19.58 36.13
N ILE A 942 23.51 19.42 34.85
CA ILE A 942 22.57 19.62 33.74
C ILE A 942 21.47 18.54 33.71
N ILE A 943 21.82 17.27 33.98
CA ILE A 943 20.85 16.17 34.02
C ILE A 943 19.94 16.31 35.24
N GLN A 944 20.47 16.75 36.39
CA GLN A 944 19.67 16.98 37.59
C GLN A 944 18.70 18.16 37.40
N GLN A 945 19.16 19.25 36.78
CA GLN A 945 18.34 20.41 36.42
C GLN A 945 17.23 20.03 35.44
N TYR A 946 17.55 19.25 34.40
CA TYR A 946 16.55 18.77 33.45
C TYR A 946 15.56 17.81 34.12
N LYS A 947 16.04 16.89 34.95
CA LYS A 947 15.20 15.93 35.68
C LYS A 947 14.23 16.63 36.64
N SER A 948 14.65 17.67 37.34
CA SER A 948 13.76 18.43 38.23
C SER A 948 12.71 19.22 37.44
N ALA A 949 13.08 19.83 36.31
CA ALA A 949 12.12 20.49 35.42
C ALA A 949 11.11 19.51 34.81
N TYR A 950 11.59 18.35 34.34
CA TYR A 950 10.78 17.30 33.75
C TYR A 950 9.77 16.70 34.74
N LEU A 951 10.17 16.49 36.00
CA LEU A 951 9.29 15.96 37.06
C LEU A 951 8.27 16.99 37.59
N ASN A 952 8.55 18.28 37.46
CA ASN A 952 7.67 19.36 37.93
C ASN A 952 6.68 19.86 36.85
N THR A 953 6.61 19.21 35.69
CA THR A 953 5.66 19.55 34.63
C THR A 953 4.32 18.83 34.91
N PRO A 954 3.19 19.53 35.14
CA PRO A 954 1.91 18.88 35.40
C PRO A 954 1.45 18.09 34.16
N LEU A 955 1.00 16.85 34.39
CA LEU A 955 0.37 15.98 33.39
C LEU A 955 -0.82 16.73 32.75
N SER A 956 -0.59 17.29 31.58
CA SER A 956 -1.62 17.90 30.76
C SER A 956 -2.23 16.81 29.87
N SER A 957 -3.57 16.76 29.84
CA SER A 957 -4.34 16.16 28.74
C SER A 957 -3.80 16.63 27.39
N PRO A 958 -3.97 15.90 26.27
CA PRO A 958 -3.34 16.24 25.00
C PRO A 958 -3.68 17.69 24.64
N ILE A 959 -2.70 18.58 24.78
CA ILE A 959 -2.85 20.00 24.55
C ILE A 959 -3.01 20.17 23.05
N GLY A 960 -4.22 20.61 22.66
CA GLY A 960 -4.51 21.14 21.35
C GLY A 960 -3.71 22.41 21.08
N THR A 961 -3.55 22.68 19.78
CA THR A 961 -3.45 24.01 19.18
C THR A 961 -3.10 25.14 20.15
N ASP A 962 -1.81 25.37 20.38
CA ASP A 962 -1.34 26.72 20.66
C ASP A 962 0.00 26.96 19.95
N THR A 963 0.04 28.17 19.41
CA THR A 963 0.92 28.72 18.40
C THR A 963 2.39 28.77 18.81
N PHE A 964 3.28 28.21 17.99
CA PHE A 964 4.69 28.61 17.94
C PHE A 964 5.00 29.25 16.59
N SER A 965 5.17 30.56 16.61
CA SER A 965 5.76 31.36 15.53
C SER A 965 7.19 30.89 15.27
N PRO A 966 7.56 30.48 14.04
CA PRO A 966 8.96 30.30 13.70
C PRO A 966 9.58 31.69 13.49
N SER A 967 10.44 32.12 14.41
CA SER A 967 11.38 33.19 14.09
C SER A 967 12.33 32.70 12.99
N PRO A 968 12.57 33.50 11.94
CA PRO A 968 13.43 33.12 10.83
C PRO A 968 14.89 33.30 11.26
N VAL A 969 15.63 32.20 11.35
CA VAL A 969 17.11 32.27 11.38
C VAL A 969 17.59 31.62 10.09
N GLY A 970 18.25 32.44 9.27
CA GLY A 970 18.62 32.10 7.91
C GLY A 970 19.71 31.05 7.83
N CYS A 971 19.55 30.15 6.87
CA CYS A 971 20.64 29.50 6.16
C CYS A 971 20.26 29.53 4.67
N GLY A 972 20.38 30.72 4.08
CA GLY A 972 20.40 30.87 2.63
C GLY A 972 21.70 30.30 2.10
N GLY A 973 21.62 29.15 1.45
CA GLY A 973 22.49 28.91 0.30
C GLY A 973 21.91 29.74 -0.85
N ASP A 974 22.64 30.77 -1.30
CA ASP A 974 22.29 31.55 -2.48
C ASP A 974 22.29 30.64 -3.72
N VAL A 975 21.16 30.01 -4.02
CA VAL A 975 20.78 29.79 -5.42
C VAL A 975 19.96 31.00 -5.82
N SER A 976 20.69 31.95 -6.40
CA SER A 976 20.18 33.15 -7.02
C SER A 976 19.08 32.81 -8.05
N LEU A 977 17.81 32.86 -7.61
CA LEU A 977 16.71 33.37 -8.45
C LEU A 977 16.95 34.87 -8.79
N SER A 978 17.96 35.50 -8.18
CA SER A 978 18.48 36.85 -8.40
C SER A 978 19.50 36.99 -9.55
N ALA A 979 19.45 36.17 -10.59
CA ALA A 979 20.30 36.37 -11.78
C ALA A 979 19.72 37.48 -12.68
N TYR A 980 19.54 38.69 -12.12
CA TYR A 980 19.46 39.92 -12.88
C TYR A 980 19.84 41.16 -12.05
N ARG A 981 20.91 41.84 -12.47
CA ARG A 981 21.14 43.26 -12.17
C ARG A 981 20.31 44.07 -13.18
N GLY A 982 19.26 44.75 -12.71
CA GLY A 982 18.54 45.77 -13.48
C GLY A 982 17.04 45.52 -13.60
N GLY A 983 16.28 45.90 -12.57
CA GLY A 983 14.81 45.91 -12.56
C GLY A 983 14.30 45.61 -11.15
N GLU A 984 13.44 46.47 -10.61
CA GLU A 984 12.79 46.26 -9.32
C GLU A 984 11.88 45.02 -9.43
N VAL A 985 12.26 43.94 -8.76
CA VAL A 985 11.37 42.79 -8.52
C VAL A 985 10.50 43.16 -7.33
N LYS A 986 9.20 42.87 -7.40
CA LYS A 986 8.27 43.02 -6.27
C LYS A 986 8.84 42.27 -5.05
N ASN A 987 8.53 42.68 -3.81
CA ASN A 987 9.01 42.01 -2.58
C ASN A 987 8.42 40.59 -2.42
N CYS A 988 8.86 39.64 -3.26
CA CYS A 988 8.48 38.22 -3.22
C CYS A 988 9.45 37.45 -2.33
N ARG A 989 8.91 36.63 -1.43
CA ARG A 989 9.69 35.73 -0.57
C ARG A 989 9.87 34.37 -1.25
N ILE A 990 11.12 33.98 -1.46
CA ILE A 990 11.47 32.72 -2.15
C ILE A 990 12.11 31.78 -1.14
N TYR A 991 11.55 30.58 -1.01
CA TYR A 991 12.04 29.49 -0.19
C TYR A 991 12.45 28.34 -1.10
N TYR A 992 13.73 27.97 -1.08
CA TYR A 992 14.26 26.90 -1.91
C TYR A 992 14.91 25.83 -1.03
N THR A 993 14.60 24.58 -1.29
CA THR A 993 15.24 23.43 -0.66
C THR A 993 15.41 22.32 -1.69
N SER A 994 16.55 21.63 -1.64
CA SER A 994 16.83 20.46 -2.49
C SER A 994 16.95 19.23 -1.62
N VAL A 995 16.34 18.12 -2.04
CA VAL A 995 16.53 16.81 -1.43
C VAL A 995 17.90 16.29 -1.89
N ALA A 996 18.80 16.03 -0.95
CA ALA A 996 20.16 15.52 -1.21
C ALA A 996 20.21 13.99 -1.18
#